data_AF-A0A973HPR2-F1
#
_entry.id   AF-A0A973HPR2-F1
#
_cell.length_a   1.000
_cell.length_b   1.000
_cell.length_c   1.000
_cell.angle_alpha   90.00
_cell.angle_beta   90.00
_cell.angle_gamma   90.00
#
_symmetry.space_group_name_H-M   'P 1'
#
loop_
_entity.id
_entity.type
_entity.pdbx_description
1 polymer ?
#
loop_
_entity_poly.entity_id
_entity_poly.type
_entity_poly.pdbx_seq_one_letter_code
_entity_poly.pdbx_strand_id
1 'polypeptide(L)'
;MSEIKTFHSSIPSMSCTIPTYKPAPQIILNDDNGAVKLEHGLWVDEAGLQLTMTVHNNTHKQSFSGADIWRADCFQIGIDTAVSRSTDFSEDNIIHIGFAGVNENPHIHIWHGAEDINKDEFPATFSDNGDSQYYSITIPWNRLGEHQYDNVSTIGYTISYNNHRDDGNLDFYKWMDGLINKFNPGKFGLLIPEQKSHPVSTAAKLLKFNDWFTPEESVQCQVVMHVSEDAGKGYISAAINGTSCAESELELIPGEHVITINIDPSDMVDGTNALVIAIAENGNQFMQHSFDIIKMKPCTAIAKDIGAAVDWDRDDLCNTDFAQAWQDGDVETAILGFIRHLRQRPTPKLGYPADYIAELRANATAEFKQEAKEAIDAVSQISIDGGSYHDGRDTLLTLYPAYLHVAATAKDFDHYAEQVIADRDRWHTCAIHTSVNICNYLQRVWAQPECSDAALIPVFGFLLDTFEREWEGTVSWGGHSHGTDGHNWWIHQHAGTWKMGLFFPEFKHLERFKSFYPEYFEREASMLFHKDGFSRECSMGYHIGTAYLFLGLIRTAHDNGLRFSDKFYDITKKAADIEWQFMTPNGNAPWFGDCHFFAPYIENNLCEFAALYGSSEAKYLAETLIPNPPRPTGEMMIDRLHHQCTGENIKAAYDAVIAKKPSRLDFALESSGYYCMRTDWTRAANFAAIEASARGKVGSSHGHSALFDLHLCSRGREILVGNGKGPDVGDMTNMDRMWRISTASHSTATVDGEEHVPIKAIYRFSRTETPTIDDWRSEADYAYFSGSHEAYDRLASPVSESRRKLFYLRDNYWILIDRFYANTETPHTYRQHFQVGVDVEQCENNRAVTKGDGGNLLFVPVPGADGDCDLSPCPYPLDDYFNTRQLVYTRDETGSFTFVTVLVPFLNEDVPDVQVELLPVEADVRILSAREATGLAITINGKRDIYVDQHMHWNLPWSCGGYSGDSRVFHSRCM
;
A
#
# COMPACT_ATOMS: atom_id res chain seq x y z
N MET A 1 44.15 8.16 54.84
CA MET A 1 43.25 8.68 55.88
C MET A 1 42.18 9.48 55.16
N SER A 2 41.09 8.82 54.77
CA SER A 2 39.94 9.42 54.11
C SER A 2 38.77 9.40 55.11
N GLU A 3 38.52 10.54 55.73
CA GLU A 3 37.32 10.74 56.55
C GLU A 3 36.10 10.86 55.62
N ILE A 4 35.20 9.89 55.75
CA ILE A 4 33.87 9.91 55.17
C ILE A 4 33.05 10.96 55.94
N LYS A 5 32.63 12.01 55.24
CA LYS A 5 31.59 12.93 55.71
C LYS A 5 30.23 12.30 55.44
N THR A 6 29.47 12.07 56.50
CA THR A 6 28.05 11.79 56.51
C THR A 6 27.27 12.96 55.89
N PHE A 7 26.42 12.68 54.90
CA PHE A 7 25.35 13.57 54.46
C PHE A 7 24.02 12.87 54.71
N HIS A 8 23.23 13.44 55.63
CA HIS A 8 21.79 13.24 55.64
C HIS A 8 21.18 14.19 54.60
N SER A 9 20.54 13.64 53.57
CA SER A 9 19.53 14.35 52.78
C SER A 9 18.36 13.44 52.52
N SER A 10 17.17 14.00 52.73
CA SER A 10 15.84 13.42 52.55
C SER A 10 15.65 12.78 51.16
N ILE A 11 15.55 11.46 51.13
CA ILE A 11 15.08 10.66 49.99
C ILE A 11 13.54 10.66 50.02
N PRO A 12 12.83 10.84 48.88
CA PRO A 12 11.39 10.64 48.83
C PRO A 12 11.08 9.18 49.18
N SER A 13 10.17 8.99 50.13
CA SER A 13 9.84 7.70 50.73
C SER A 13 9.57 6.61 49.68
N MET A 14 10.45 5.61 49.58
CA MET A 14 10.07 4.29 49.06
C MET A 14 8.97 3.75 49.96
N SER A 15 7.73 3.66 49.46
CA SER A 15 6.65 3.02 50.18
C SER A 15 6.78 1.51 50.01
N CYS A 16 7.38 0.84 50.98
CA CYS A 16 7.30 -0.61 51.11
C CYS A 16 5.91 -0.96 51.67
N THR A 17 5.07 -1.62 50.86
CA THR A 17 3.84 -2.23 51.37
C THR A 17 4.12 -3.72 51.49
N ILE A 18 4.04 -4.27 52.70
CA ILE A 18 4.26 -5.69 52.98
C ILE A 18 2.89 -6.39 53.00
N PRO A 19 2.43 -7.05 51.92
CA PRO A 19 1.46 -8.11 52.07
C PRO A 19 2.18 -9.30 52.73
N THR A 20 1.70 -9.71 53.90
CA THR A 20 2.20 -10.93 54.55
C THR A 20 1.72 -12.13 53.75
N TYR A 21 2.57 -12.68 52.90
CA TYR A 21 2.36 -13.99 52.29
C TYR A 21 3.24 -15.03 53.00
N LYS A 22 2.62 -16.12 53.46
CA LYS A 22 3.32 -17.31 53.94
C LYS A 22 4.07 -17.94 52.75
N PRO A 23 5.19 -18.66 52.97
CA PRO A 23 5.89 -19.40 51.90
C PRO A 23 4.88 -20.18 51.06
N ALA A 24 5.12 -20.33 49.75
CA ALA A 24 4.31 -21.16 48.87
C ALA A 24 3.98 -22.46 49.62
N PRO A 25 2.73 -22.64 50.08
CA PRO A 25 2.43 -23.84 50.82
C PRO A 25 2.53 -25.00 49.84
N GLN A 26 2.92 -26.18 50.32
CA GLN A 26 2.19 -27.38 49.92
C GLN A 26 0.70 -27.05 50.15
N ILE A 27 0.00 -26.48 49.16
CA ILE A 27 -1.42 -26.18 49.31
C ILE A 27 -2.13 -27.51 49.11
N ILE A 28 -2.32 -28.20 50.24
CA ILE A 28 -3.24 -29.31 50.36
C ILE A 28 -4.64 -28.70 50.20
N LEU A 29 -5.22 -28.80 49.00
CA LEU A 29 -6.66 -28.59 48.82
C LEU A 29 -7.34 -29.87 49.34
N ASN A 30 -7.88 -29.84 50.55
CA ASN A 30 -8.82 -30.87 51.01
C ASN A 30 -10.23 -30.41 50.64
N ASP A 31 -11.09 -31.31 50.16
CA ASP A 31 -12.52 -31.07 50.37
C ASP A 31 -12.86 -31.35 51.86
N ASP A 32 -13.93 -30.73 52.35
CA ASP A 32 -14.38 -30.89 53.74
C ASP A 32 -14.89 -32.31 54.07
N ASN A 33 -14.77 -33.29 53.17
CA ASN A 33 -15.30 -34.65 53.27
C ASN A 33 -14.27 -35.79 53.04
N GLY A 34 -12.97 -35.49 52.90
CA GLY A 34 -11.91 -36.49 52.73
C GLY A 34 -11.40 -36.67 51.29
N ALA A 35 -11.58 -35.68 50.42
CA ALA A 35 -11.17 -35.71 49.03
C ALA A 35 -9.68 -35.46 48.79
N VAL A 36 -9.25 -36.03 47.65
CA VAL A 36 -8.13 -35.69 46.78
C VAL A 36 -7.23 -34.58 47.28
N LYS A 37 -5.98 -34.93 47.61
CA LYS A 37 -4.93 -33.98 48.00
C LYS A 37 -3.99 -33.73 46.81
N LEU A 38 -3.67 -32.47 46.54
CA LEU A 38 -2.80 -32.07 45.43
C LEU A 38 -1.50 -31.44 45.95
N GLU A 39 -0.37 -31.79 45.36
CA GLU A 39 0.95 -31.16 45.56
C GLU A 39 1.57 -30.85 44.20
N HIS A 40 2.06 -29.64 43.97
CA HIS A 40 2.72 -29.30 42.71
C HIS A 40 4.10 -28.69 42.93
N GLY A 41 4.94 -28.80 41.92
CA GLY A 41 6.24 -28.14 41.85
C GLY A 41 6.39 -27.41 40.52
N LEU A 42 7.01 -26.24 40.57
CA LEU A 42 7.24 -25.38 39.41
C LEU A 42 8.62 -24.73 39.52
N TRP A 43 9.51 -25.02 38.58
CA TRP A 43 10.86 -24.46 38.55
C TRP A 43 11.38 -24.38 37.11
N VAL A 44 12.58 -23.84 36.92
CA VAL A 44 13.19 -23.70 35.59
C VAL A 44 14.61 -24.25 35.57
N ASP A 45 15.01 -24.77 34.42
CA ASP A 45 16.39 -25.17 34.15
C ASP A 45 16.75 -24.99 32.66
N GLU A 46 17.92 -25.48 32.25
CA GLU A 46 18.41 -25.38 30.86
C GLU A 46 17.48 -26.04 29.83
N ALA A 47 16.66 -27.01 30.24
CA ALA A 47 15.77 -27.73 29.34
C ALA A 47 14.41 -27.02 29.14
N GLY A 48 13.98 -26.17 30.07
CA GLY A 48 12.69 -25.48 29.98
C GLY A 48 12.05 -25.16 31.32
N LEU A 49 10.75 -24.84 31.26
CA LEU A 49 9.86 -24.76 32.41
C LEU A 49 9.49 -26.17 32.88
N GLN A 50 9.73 -26.47 34.14
CA GLN A 50 9.52 -27.77 34.74
C GLN A 50 8.31 -27.73 35.67
N LEU A 51 7.38 -28.66 35.46
CA LEU A 51 6.11 -28.74 36.17
C LEU A 51 5.86 -30.15 36.67
N THR A 52 5.49 -30.27 37.93
CA THR A 52 5.07 -31.55 38.54
C THR A 52 3.78 -31.39 39.30
N MET A 53 2.97 -32.44 39.34
CA MET A 53 1.76 -32.54 40.14
C MET A 53 1.63 -33.95 40.70
N THR A 54 1.42 -34.06 42.01
CA THR A 54 1.13 -35.30 42.71
C THR A 54 -0.28 -35.21 43.27
N VAL A 55 -1.12 -36.17 42.89
CA VAL A 55 -2.51 -36.29 43.30
C VAL A 55 -2.62 -37.49 44.23
N HIS A 56 -3.00 -37.27 45.47
CA HIS A 56 -3.16 -38.32 46.48
C HIS A 56 -4.64 -38.57 46.74
N ASN A 57 -4.99 -39.79 47.17
CA ASN A 57 -6.36 -40.15 47.57
C ASN A 57 -7.39 -39.94 46.45
N ASN A 58 -7.01 -40.20 45.19
CA ASN A 58 -7.90 -40.19 44.04
C ASN A 58 -7.77 -41.51 43.25
N THR A 59 -8.89 -42.11 42.85
CA THR A 59 -8.88 -43.23 41.90
C THR A 59 -8.79 -42.67 40.50
N HIS A 60 -7.69 -42.93 39.78
CA HIS A 60 -7.49 -42.34 38.47
C HIS A 60 -8.58 -42.76 37.47
N LYS A 61 -9.25 -41.77 36.88
CA LYS A 61 -10.32 -41.97 35.90
C LYS A 61 -10.11 -41.08 34.71
N GLN A 62 -9.61 -41.68 33.64
CA GLN A 62 -9.43 -40.98 32.39
C GLN A 62 -9.54 -41.97 31.22
N SER A 63 -10.64 -41.83 30.48
CA SER A 63 -10.94 -42.63 29.28
C SER A 63 -11.03 -41.78 28.01
N PHE A 64 -10.89 -40.46 28.12
CA PHE A 64 -10.93 -39.53 27.00
C PHE A 64 -9.51 -39.26 26.47
N SER A 65 -9.42 -38.87 25.20
CA SER A 65 -8.17 -38.54 24.51
C SER A 65 -8.38 -37.33 23.59
N GLY A 66 -7.29 -36.78 23.05
CA GLY A 66 -7.35 -35.57 22.21
C GLY A 66 -7.89 -34.36 22.98
N ALA A 67 -8.71 -33.54 22.32
CA ALA A 67 -9.26 -32.32 22.92
C ALA A 67 -10.21 -32.58 24.10
N ASP A 68 -10.72 -33.80 24.27
CA ASP A 68 -11.72 -34.15 25.29
C ASP A 68 -11.12 -34.60 26.63
N ILE A 69 -9.78 -34.61 26.79
CA ILE A 69 -9.13 -35.05 28.04
C ILE A 69 -9.59 -34.25 29.28
N TRP A 70 -10.06 -33.02 29.11
CA TRP A 70 -10.57 -32.19 30.22
C TRP A 70 -11.83 -32.78 30.90
N ARG A 71 -12.52 -33.73 30.27
CA ARG A 71 -13.78 -34.30 30.77
C ARG A 71 -13.59 -35.31 31.90
N ALA A 72 -12.36 -35.62 32.28
CA ALA A 72 -12.05 -36.50 33.40
C ALA A 72 -10.76 -36.05 34.09
N ASP A 73 -10.02 -36.95 34.75
CA ASP A 73 -8.80 -36.58 35.49
C ASP A 73 -7.75 -35.96 34.57
N CYS A 74 -7.53 -34.65 34.72
CA CYS A 74 -6.68 -33.89 33.80
C CYS A 74 -6.03 -32.70 34.50
N PHE A 75 -4.72 -32.61 34.36
CA PHE A 75 -3.92 -31.46 34.75
C PHE A 75 -3.88 -30.44 33.60
N GLN A 76 -4.04 -29.15 33.89
CA GLN A 76 -4.06 -28.10 32.89
C GLN A 76 -3.20 -26.91 33.32
N ILE A 77 -2.53 -26.27 32.35
CA ILE A 77 -1.78 -25.03 32.56
C ILE A 77 -2.06 -24.03 31.43
N GLY A 78 -2.26 -22.78 31.80
CA GLY A 78 -2.37 -21.64 30.89
C GLY A 78 -1.17 -20.73 31.08
N ILE A 79 -0.56 -20.31 29.98
CA ILE A 79 0.65 -19.49 29.96
C ILE A 79 0.42 -18.30 29.02
N ASP A 80 0.51 -17.08 29.54
CA ASP A 80 0.47 -15.84 28.76
C ASP A 80 1.91 -15.39 28.47
N THR A 81 2.29 -15.43 27.19
CA THR A 81 3.65 -15.12 26.71
C THR A 81 3.85 -13.63 26.43
N ALA A 82 2.79 -12.80 26.45
CA ALA A 82 2.86 -11.36 26.20
C ALA A 82 2.70 -10.50 27.46
N VAL A 83 2.35 -11.10 28.60
CA VAL A 83 2.16 -10.39 29.90
C VAL A 83 1.07 -9.32 29.83
N SER A 84 0.16 -9.46 28.87
CA SER A 84 -0.98 -8.57 28.68
C SER A 84 -2.06 -8.98 29.68
N ARG A 85 -1.98 -8.49 30.93
CA ARG A 85 -3.06 -8.63 31.92
C ARG A 85 -4.33 -7.83 31.58
N SER A 86 -4.50 -7.45 30.31
CA SER A 86 -5.73 -6.85 29.81
C SER A 86 -6.88 -7.86 29.93
N THR A 87 -8.11 -7.37 30.03
CA THR A 87 -9.30 -8.22 30.06
C THR A 87 -9.73 -8.70 28.67
N ASP A 88 -9.03 -8.26 27.62
CA ASP A 88 -9.35 -8.52 26.22
C ASP A 88 -8.55 -9.74 25.75
N PHE A 89 -9.28 -10.82 25.47
CA PHE A 89 -8.75 -12.13 25.11
C PHE A 89 -8.25 -12.12 23.65
N SER A 90 -6.99 -12.48 23.43
CA SER A 90 -6.39 -12.80 22.12
C SER A 90 -5.78 -14.20 22.20
N GLU A 91 -6.10 -15.05 21.21
CA GLU A 91 -5.63 -16.44 21.14
C GLU A 91 -4.14 -16.56 20.76
N ASP A 92 -3.57 -15.50 20.19
CA ASP A 92 -2.22 -15.52 19.59
C ASP A 92 -1.07 -15.50 20.62
N ASN A 93 -1.35 -15.08 21.86
CA ASN A 93 -0.33 -14.85 22.90
C ASN A 93 -0.48 -15.77 24.11
N ILE A 94 -1.24 -16.87 23.98
CA ILE A 94 -1.54 -17.76 25.12
C ILE A 94 -1.37 -19.22 24.73
N ILE A 95 -0.66 -19.96 25.56
CA ILE A 95 -0.47 -21.39 25.42
C ILE A 95 -1.29 -22.09 26.51
N HIS A 96 -2.27 -22.89 26.11
CA HIS A 96 -3.12 -23.66 27.03
C HIS A 96 -2.93 -25.16 26.80
N ILE A 97 -2.31 -25.82 27.79
CA ILE A 97 -1.91 -27.22 27.71
C ILE A 97 -2.71 -28.05 28.69
N GLY A 98 -3.22 -29.18 28.22
CA GLY A 98 -3.82 -30.24 29.02
C GLY A 98 -2.95 -31.48 29.04
N PHE A 99 -2.90 -32.13 30.18
CA PHE A 99 -2.11 -33.32 30.44
C PHE A 99 -2.91 -34.35 31.23
N ALA A 100 -2.97 -35.59 30.75
CA ALA A 100 -3.78 -36.64 31.33
C ALA A 100 -3.13 -38.02 31.15
N GLY A 101 -3.33 -38.93 32.09
CA GLY A 101 -2.94 -40.34 31.95
C GLY A 101 -4.01 -41.11 31.18
N VAL A 102 -3.71 -41.63 29.99
CA VAL A 102 -4.67 -42.45 29.22
C VAL A 102 -4.07 -43.83 29.03
N ASN A 103 -4.70 -44.87 29.60
CA ASN A 103 -4.15 -46.24 29.62
C ASN A 103 -2.69 -46.30 30.12
N GLU A 104 -2.42 -45.66 31.26
CA GLU A 104 -1.08 -45.60 31.90
C GLU A 104 0.01 -44.86 31.08
N ASN A 105 -0.37 -44.18 29.99
CA ASN A 105 0.56 -43.38 29.18
C ASN A 105 0.25 -41.88 29.28
N PRO A 106 1.28 -41.01 29.27
CA PRO A 106 1.09 -39.57 29.23
C PRO A 106 0.41 -39.14 27.93
N HIS A 107 -0.67 -38.37 28.02
CA HIS A 107 -1.35 -37.77 26.88
C HIS A 107 -1.42 -36.25 27.04
N ILE A 108 -0.96 -35.52 26.03
CA ILE A 108 -0.92 -34.06 26.00
C ILE A 108 -1.84 -33.55 24.89
N HIS A 109 -2.59 -32.50 25.18
CA HIS A 109 -3.34 -31.74 24.20
C HIS A 109 -3.11 -30.24 24.39
N ILE A 110 -3.09 -29.48 23.31
CA ILE A 110 -2.89 -28.03 23.33
C ILE A 110 -4.17 -27.43 22.76
N TRP A 111 -4.93 -26.69 23.58
CA TRP A 111 -6.19 -26.08 23.17
C TRP A 111 -5.99 -24.72 22.49
N HIS A 112 -4.95 -23.97 22.88
CA HIS A 112 -4.58 -22.68 22.29
C HIS A 112 -3.05 -22.54 22.26
N GLY A 113 -2.50 -21.95 21.19
CA GLY A 113 -1.06 -21.74 20.95
C GLY A 113 -0.73 -21.59 19.45
N ALA A 114 0.50 -21.18 19.10
CA ALA A 114 0.93 -21.00 17.71
C ALA A 114 0.75 -22.27 16.84
N GLU A 115 0.43 -22.10 15.55
CA GLU A 115 -0.02 -23.17 14.63
C GLU A 115 0.99 -24.35 14.46
N ASP A 116 2.26 -24.17 14.84
CA ASP A 116 3.35 -25.13 14.60
C ASP A 116 3.80 -25.98 15.82
N ILE A 117 3.09 -25.93 16.96
CA ILE A 117 3.52 -26.63 18.19
C ILE A 117 3.03 -28.09 18.21
N ASN A 118 3.94 -29.07 18.12
CA ASN A 118 3.61 -30.50 18.19
C ASN A 118 3.67 -31.04 19.64
N LYS A 119 2.66 -31.80 20.06
CA LYS A 119 2.56 -32.40 21.40
C LYS A 119 3.70 -33.38 21.75
N ASP A 120 4.33 -34.01 20.75
CA ASP A 120 5.41 -35.00 20.97
C ASP A 120 6.72 -34.32 21.42
N GLU A 121 6.73 -32.99 21.44
CA GLU A 121 7.89 -32.17 21.81
C GLU A 121 7.87 -31.70 23.26
N PHE A 122 6.90 -32.14 24.06
CA PHE A 122 6.79 -31.87 25.49
C PHE A 122 7.12 -33.15 26.27
N PRO A 123 8.37 -33.31 26.77
CA PRO A 123 8.73 -34.45 27.58
C PRO A 123 7.81 -34.54 28.81
N ALA A 124 7.02 -35.60 28.88
CA ALA A 124 6.07 -35.78 29.97
C ALA A 124 6.08 -37.22 30.48
N THR A 125 5.83 -37.38 31.77
CA THR A 125 5.68 -38.69 32.42
C THR A 125 4.44 -38.68 33.29
N PHE A 126 3.76 -39.83 33.29
CA PHE A 126 2.62 -40.10 34.15
C PHE A 126 2.84 -41.45 34.82
N SER A 127 2.56 -41.52 36.12
CA SER A 127 2.50 -42.80 36.85
C SER A 127 1.37 -42.79 37.86
N ASP A 128 0.74 -43.95 38.04
CA ASP A 128 -0.27 -44.18 39.06
C ASP A 128 0.10 -45.45 39.80
N ASN A 129 0.20 -45.35 41.13
CA ASN A 129 0.52 -46.48 42.00
C ASN A 129 -0.68 -46.97 42.83
N GLY A 130 -1.89 -46.44 42.57
CA GLY A 130 -3.13 -46.75 43.26
C GLY A 130 -3.42 -45.88 44.48
N ASP A 131 -2.39 -45.34 45.14
CA ASP A 131 -2.52 -44.42 46.28
C ASP A 131 -2.29 -42.95 45.86
N SER A 132 -1.47 -42.75 44.83
CA SER A 132 -1.09 -41.46 44.28
C SER A 132 -0.80 -41.50 42.78
N GLN A 133 -1.20 -40.45 42.08
CA GLN A 133 -0.91 -40.21 40.67
C GLN A 133 0.15 -39.11 40.57
N TYR A 134 1.19 -39.31 39.77
CA TYR A 134 2.26 -38.35 39.55
C TYR A 134 2.30 -37.94 38.09
N TYR A 135 2.29 -36.63 37.87
CA TYR A 135 2.34 -35.96 36.59
C TYR A 135 3.61 -35.12 36.54
N SER A 136 4.37 -35.21 35.45
CA SER A 136 5.51 -34.33 35.18
C SER A 136 5.51 -33.94 33.72
N ILE A 137 5.72 -32.65 33.44
CA ILE A 137 5.86 -32.13 32.08
C ILE A 137 6.98 -31.09 32.05
N THR A 138 7.81 -31.16 31.01
CA THR A 138 8.77 -30.14 30.64
C THR A 138 8.21 -29.36 29.45
N ILE A 139 8.14 -28.04 29.58
CA ILE A 139 7.79 -27.14 28.48
C ILE A 139 9.09 -26.50 27.98
N PRO A 140 9.59 -26.90 26.80
CA PRO A 140 10.85 -26.37 26.27
C PRO A 140 10.77 -24.87 26.00
N TRP A 141 11.89 -24.19 26.21
CA TRP A 141 11.99 -22.74 26.02
C TRP A 141 11.53 -22.29 24.64
N ASN A 142 12.00 -22.94 23.57
CA ASN A 142 11.65 -22.64 22.18
C ASN A 142 10.16 -22.82 21.83
N ARG A 143 9.35 -23.35 22.76
CA ARG A 143 7.90 -23.48 22.61
C ARG A 143 7.11 -22.41 23.37
N LEU A 144 7.78 -21.53 24.13
CA LEU A 144 7.19 -20.36 24.80
C LEU A 144 7.29 -19.06 23.97
N GLY A 145 7.77 -19.13 22.72
CA GLY A 145 7.95 -18.00 21.79
C GLY A 145 9.42 -17.68 21.47
N GLU A 146 9.72 -17.17 20.27
CA GLU A 146 11.10 -17.06 19.74
C GLU A 146 11.98 -15.96 20.39
N HIS A 147 11.45 -15.12 21.29
CA HIS A 147 12.17 -13.91 21.74
C HIS A 147 12.19 -13.59 23.25
N GLN A 148 11.92 -14.53 24.17
CA GLN A 148 11.82 -14.16 25.61
C GLN A 148 12.53 -15.08 26.63
N TYR A 149 13.67 -15.68 26.28
CA TYR A 149 14.46 -16.44 27.28
C TYR A 149 15.05 -15.55 28.39
N ASP A 150 15.25 -14.27 28.11
CA ASP A 150 15.80 -13.30 29.06
C ASP A 150 14.76 -12.81 30.09
N ASN A 151 13.46 -13.12 29.87
CA ASN A 151 12.32 -12.59 30.61
C ASN A 151 11.39 -13.68 31.16
N VAL A 152 11.92 -14.85 31.54
CA VAL A 152 11.10 -15.92 32.16
C VAL A 152 10.31 -15.42 33.39
N SER A 153 10.86 -14.40 34.07
CA SER A 153 10.26 -13.75 35.23
C SER A 153 9.05 -12.86 34.90
N THR A 154 8.70 -12.67 33.62
CA THR A 154 7.55 -11.87 33.17
C THR A 154 6.38 -12.71 32.68
N ILE A 155 6.51 -14.03 32.53
CA ILE A 155 5.47 -14.89 31.94
C ILE A 155 4.24 -14.97 32.88
N GLY A 156 3.02 -14.82 32.34
CA GLY A 156 1.79 -15.03 33.11
C GLY A 156 1.43 -16.51 33.20
N TYR A 157 0.96 -17.03 34.34
CA TYR A 157 0.55 -18.44 34.46
C TYR A 157 -0.67 -18.71 35.37
N THR A 158 -1.35 -19.83 35.11
CA THR A 158 -2.37 -20.42 35.98
C THR A 158 -2.41 -21.94 35.79
N ILE A 159 -2.73 -22.67 36.85
CA ILE A 159 -2.73 -24.13 36.86
C ILE A 159 -4.09 -24.62 37.37
N SER A 160 -4.58 -25.73 36.82
CA SER A 160 -5.76 -26.39 37.37
C SER A 160 -5.73 -27.90 37.23
N TYR A 161 -6.47 -28.59 38.09
CA TYR A 161 -6.69 -30.04 38.03
C TYR A 161 -8.18 -30.34 38.04
N ASN A 162 -8.60 -31.14 37.06
CA ASN A 162 -9.95 -31.68 36.96
C ASN A 162 -9.94 -33.05 37.63
N ASN A 163 -10.90 -33.29 38.50
CA ASN A 163 -11.05 -34.54 39.23
C ASN A 163 -12.40 -35.19 38.90
N HIS A 164 -12.40 -36.40 38.37
CA HIS A 164 -13.59 -37.16 38.01
C HIS A 164 -14.01 -38.08 39.15
N ARG A 165 -15.09 -37.68 39.82
CA ARG A 165 -15.61 -38.39 40.99
C ARG A 165 -16.24 -39.75 40.66
N ASP A 166 -16.42 -40.56 41.69
CA ASP A 166 -17.17 -41.83 41.66
C ASP A 166 -18.63 -41.71 41.21
N ASP A 167 -19.25 -40.55 41.43
CA ASP A 167 -20.63 -40.29 41.04
C ASP A 167 -20.78 -39.77 39.59
N GLY A 168 -19.68 -39.63 38.85
CA GLY A 168 -19.66 -39.15 37.47
C GLY A 168 -19.62 -37.62 37.33
N ASN A 169 -19.49 -36.87 38.42
CA ASN A 169 -19.33 -35.41 38.39
C ASN A 169 -17.84 -35.00 38.35
N LEU A 170 -17.57 -33.76 37.91
CA LEU A 170 -16.22 -33.18 37.88
C LEU A 170 -16.06 -32.10 38.95
N ASP A 171 -14.98 -32.20 39.71
CA ASP A 171 -14.48 -31.14 40.57
C ASP A 171 -13.27 -30.46 39.95
N PHE A 172 -13.11 -29.18 40.23
CA PHE A 172 -12.12 -28.32 39.59
C PHE A 172 -11.28 -27.61 40.65
N TYR A 173 -10.02 -28.00 40.74
CA TYR A 173 -9.04 -27.43 41.66
C TYR A 173 -8.18 -26.44 40.88
N LYS A 174 -8.05 -25.20 41.37
CA LYS A 174 -7.39 -24.11 40.65
C LYS A 174 -6.30 -23.47 41.49
N TRP A 175 -5.14 -23.26 40.88
CA TRP A 175 -4.09 -22.35 41.32
C TRP A 175 -4.10 -21.13 40.40
N MET A 176 -4.56 -20.00 40.94
CA MET A 176 -5.02 -18.84 40.19
C MET A 176 -6.27 -19.16 39.34
N ASP A 177 -7.13 -18.18 39.11
CA ASP A 177 -8.35 -18.37 38.32
C ASP A 177 -8.08 -18.01 36.85
N GLY A 178 -8.94 -18.46 35.93
CA GLY A 178 -8.84 -18.04 34.53
C GLY A 178 -8.72 -19.12 33.46
N LEU A 179 -8.80 -20.43 33.79
CA LEU A 179 -8.88 -21.52 32.78
C LEU A 179 -10.28 -22.13 32.63
N ILE A 180 -10.91 -22.56 33.72
CA ILE A 180 -12.02 -23.53 33.67
C ILE A 180 -13.39 -22.90 33.38
N ASN A 181 -13.68 -21.71 33.90
CA ASN A 181 -15.03 -21.11 33.82
C ASN A 181 -15.12 -19.91 32.87
N LYS A 182 -14.00 -19.20 32.69
CA LYS A 182 -13.85 -18.05 31.81
C LYS A 182 -12.36 -17.91 31.54
N PHE A 183 -11.95 -18.10 30.30
CA PHE A 183 -10.55 -17.94 29.92
C PHE A 183 -10.17 -16.46 30.00
N ASN A 184 -9.40 -16.07 31.01
CA ASN A 184 -9.12 -14.65 31.30
C ASN A 184 -7.66 -14.45 31.76
N PRO A 185 -6.77 -13.95 30.87
CA PRO A 185 -5.34 -13.74 31.15
C PRO A 185 -5.08 -12.74 32.27
N GLY A 186 -5.96 -11.75 32.43
CA GLY A 186 -5.89 -10.76 33.52
C GLY A 186 -6.00 -11.36 34.93
N LYS A 187 -6.36 -12.64 35.06
CA LYS A 187 -6.39 -13.37 36.33
C LYS A 187 -5.17 -14.27 36.57
N PHE A 188 -4.22 -14.32 35.63
CA PHE A 188 -3.03 -15.17 35.73
C PHE A 188 -2.02 -14.56 36.73
N GLY A 189 -1.29 -15.43 37.44
CA GLY A 189 -0.16 -15.05 38.28
C GLY A 189 1.09 -14.72 37.45
N LEU A 190 2.14 -14.18 38.06
CA LEU A 190 3.44 -14.00 37.40
C LEU A 190 4.35 -15.18 37.73
N LEU A 191 4.97 -15.78 36.72
CA LEU A 191 5.97 -16.82 36.89
C LEU A 191 7.27 -16.17 37.35
N ILE A 192 7.68 -16.43 38.59
CA ILE A 192 8.97 -16.00 39.13
C ILE A 192 9.72 -17.27 39.49
N PRO A 193 10.52 -17.84 38.57
CA PRO A 193 11.03 -19.18 38.79
C PRO A 193 12.22 -19.17 39.77
N GLU A 194 12.28 -20.15 40.67
CA GLU A 194 13.46 -20.36 41.52
C GLU A 194 14.67 -20.75 40.65
N GLN A 195 15.73 -19.94 40.66
CA GLN A 195 17.01 -20.38 40.11
C GLN A 195 17.62 -21.40 41.08
N LYS A 196 17.87 -22.62 40.61
CA LYS A 196 18.42 -23.73 41.42
C LYS A 196 19.74 -23.41 42.15
N SER A 197 20.40 -22.30 41.80
CA SER A 197 21.67 -21.82 42.32
C SER A 197 21.57 -20.61 43.28
N HIS A 198 20.40 -19.99 43.49
CA HIS A 198 20.27 -18.81 44.36
C HIS A 198 18.89 -18.72 45.04
N PRO A 199 18.79 -18.38 46.34
CA PRO A 199 17.52 -18.36 47.09
C PRO A 199 16.61 -17.16 46.78
N VAL A 200 16.95 -16.35 45.77
CA VAL A 200 16.24 -15.12 45.41
C VAL A 200 15.99 -15.10 43.91
N SER A 201 14.74 -14.89 43.53
CA SER A 201 14.29 -14.77 42.14
C SER A 201 13.59 -13.45 41.91
N THR A 202 13.88 -12.77 40.81
CA THR A 202 13.41 -11.40 40.58
C THR A 202 12.94 -11.16 39.15
N ALA A 203 11.98 -10.23 39.01
CA ALA A 203 11.49 -9.68 37.77
C ALA A 203 11.49 -8.15 37.86
N ALA A 204 11.71 -7.45 36.75
CA ALA A 204 11.50 -6.01 36.66
C ALA A 204 10.61 -5.68 35.46
N LYS A 205 9.74 -4.68 35.60
CA LYS A 205 8.93 -4.15 34.49
C LYS A 205 8.75 -2.64 34.60
N LEU A 206 8.59 -1.98 33.47
CA LEU A 206 8.07 -0.60 33.44
C LEU A 206 6.58 -0.63 33.76
N LEU A 207 6.09 0.35 34.53
CA LEU A 207 4.65 0.47 34.84
C LEU A 207 3.84 1.09 33.70
N LYS A 208 4.52 1.75 32.75
CA LYS A 208 3.96 2.24 31.49
C LYS A 208 4.21 1.19 30.40
N PHE A 209 3.23 1.02 29.51
CA PHE A 209 3.33 0.06 28.39
C PHE A 209 4.32 0.52 27.31
N ASN A 210 4.45 1.83 27.11
CA ASN A 210 5.38 2.41 26.15
C ASN A 210 6.71 2.75 26.84
N ASP A 211 7.78 2.73 26.06
CA ASP A 211 9.17 3.00 26.45
C ASP A 211 9.57 4.48 26.37
N TRP A 212 8.63 5.39 26.08
CA TRP A 212 8.89 6.84 25.97
C TRP A 212 8.21 7.69 27.06
N PHE A 213 8.88 8.78 27.45
CA PHE A 213 8.54 9.63 28.58
C PHE A 213 8.67 11.13 28.22
N THR A 214 7.72 11.95 28.65
CA THR A 214 7.79 13.41 28.49
C THR A 214 8.93 14.02 29.34
N PRO A 215 9.41 15.24 29.06
CA PRO A 215 10.56 15.81 29.77
C PRO A 215 10.38 15.94 31.29
N GLU A 216 9.13 16.03 31.76
CA GLU A 216 8.76 16.17 33.16
C GLU A 216 8.27 14.85 33.80
N GLU A 217 8.13 13.78 33.02
CA GLU A 217 7.59 12.50 33.48
C GLU A 217 8.66 11.60 34.08
N SER A 218 8.45 11.17 35.33
CA SER A 218 9.30 10.18 35.99
C SER A 218 9.04 8.78 35.44
N VAL A 219 10.11 8.00 35.28
CA VAL A 219 10.02 6.59 34.87
C VAL A 219 9.76 5.77 36.12
N GLN A 220 8.67 4.99 36.12
CA GLN A 220 8.36 4.08 37.21
C GLN A 220 8.65 2.64 36.78
N CYS A 221 9.58 2.00 37.48
CA CYS A 221 9.86 0.58 37.32
C CYS A 221 9.44 -0.17 38.58
N GLN A 222 8.76 -1.30 38.39
CA GLN A 222 8.40 -2.21 39.48
C GLN A 222 9.28 -3.46 39.40
N VAL A 223 9.95 -3.76 40.51
CA VAL A 223 10.73 -4.97 40.72
C VAL A 223 9.96 -5.88 41.67
N VAL A 224 9.66 -7.09 41.22
CA VAL A 224 9.04 -8.14 42.03
C VAL A 224 10.11 -9.17 42.36
N MET A 225 10.20 -9.57 43.62
CA MET A 225 11.25 -10.45 44.12
C MET A 225 10.63 -11.52 45.01
N HIS A 226 10.97 -12.77 44.80
CA HIS A 226 10.62 -13.89 45.68
C HIS A 226 11.89 -14.42 46.34
N VAL A 227 11.86 -14.54 47.66
CA VAL A 227 12.96 -15.11 48.46
C VAL A 227 12.48 -16.45 49.04
N SER A 228 13.16 -17.54 48.69
CA SER A 228 12.78 -18.90 49.12
C SER A 228 13.31 -19.27 50.51
N GLU A 229 14.46 -18.74 50.90
CA GLU A 229 15.06 -18.87 52.23
C GLU A 229 15.80 -17.58 52.64
N ASP A 230 15.96 -17.35 53.95
CA ASP A 230 16.54 -16.11 54.48
C ASP A 230 17.99 -15.95 53.99
N ALA A 231 18.21 -14.93 53.17
CA ALA A 231 19.48 -14.60 52.54
C ALA A 231 20.11 -13.32 53.12
N GLY A 232 19.60 -12.81 54.25
CA GLY A 232 20.19 -11.68 54.95
C GLY A 232 20.00 -10.33 54.25
N LYS A 233 21.09 -9.59 53.99
CA LYS A 233 21.04 -8.19 53.51
C LYS A 233 21.49 -8.09 52.05
N GLY A 234 20.62 -7.53 51.21
CA GLY A 234 20.89 -7.19 49.82
C GLY A 234 20.89 -5.69 49.56
N TYR A 235 21.23 -5.31 48.34
CA TYR A 235 21.15 -3.94 47.84
C TYR A 235 20.53 -3.94 46.45
N ILE A 236 19.62 -3.01 46.20
CA ILE A 236 19.07 -2.72 44.87
C ILE A 236 19.61 -1.38 44.38
N SER A 237 19.98 -1.33 43.11
CA SER A 237 20.40 -0.09 42.44
C SER A 237 19.75 0.07 41.08
N ALA A 238 19.59 1.32 40.66
CA ALA A 238 19.21 1.70 39.31
C ALA A 238 20.25 2.67 38.74
N ALA A 239 20.60 2.50 37.48
CA ALA A 239 21.55 3.34 36.76
C ALA A 239 21.02 3.72 35.37
N ILE A 240 21.16 4.99 35.01
CA ILE A 240 20.88 5.50 33.66
C ILE A 240 22.21 5.76 32.94
N ASN A 241 22.39 5.18 31.76
CA ASN A 241 23.59 5.33 30.93
C ASN A 241 24.90 5.04 31.72
N GLY A 242 24.85 4.07 32.63
CA GLY A 242 25.96 3.70 33.50
C GLY A 242 26.19 4.60 34.73
N THR A 243 25.34 5.61 34.96
CA THR A 243 25.38 6.48 36.15
C THR A 243 24.30 6.09 37.15
N SER A 244 24.68 5.78 38.40
CA SER A 244 23.73 5.41 39.47
C SER A 244 22.77 6.56 39.77
N CYS A 245 21.47 6.30 39.74
CA CYS A 245 20.41 7.27 40.01
C CYS A 245 19.57 6.91 41.26
N ALA A 246 19.54 5.64 41.67
CA ALA A 246 18.90 5.22 42.92
C ALA A 246 19.61 4.02 43.54
N GLU A 247 19.70 3.97 44.87
CA GLU A 247 20.11 2.78 45.61
C GLU A 247 19.31 2.63 46.92
N SER A 248 19.08 1.39 47.35
CA SER A 248 18.54 1.10 48.68
C SER A 248 19.02 -0.25 49.20
N GLU A 249 19.17 -0.34 50.52
CA GLU A 249 19.35 -1.61 51.22
C GLU A 249 18.03 -2.40 51.25
N LEU A 250 18.13 -3.73 51.20
CA LEU A 250 17.01 -4.67 51.20
C LEU A 250 17.24 -5.75 52.25
N GLU A 251 16.17 -6.13 52.95
CA GLU A 251 16.16 -7.35 53.77
C GLU A 251 15.61 -8.51 52.93
N LEU A 252 16.46 -9.48 52.61
CA LEU A 252 16.13 -10.65 51.79
C LEU A 252 15.57 -11.76 52.69
N ILE A 253 14.41 -11.50 53.27
CA ILE A 253 13.68 -12.47 54.10
C ILE A 253 12.68 -13.27 53.26
N PRO A 254 12.33 -14.51 53.64
CA PRO A 254 11.44 -15.37 52.86
C PRO A 254 10.09 -14.72 52.54
N GLY A 255 9.66 -14.81 51.28
CA GLY A 255 8.40 -14.25 50.78
C GLY A 255 8.55 -13.42 49.51
N GLU A 256 7.42 -12.88 49.02
CA GLU A 256 7.38 -11.97 47.88
C GLU A 256 7.53 -10.50 48.34
N HIS A 257 8.35 -9.75 47.63
CA HIS A 257 8.67 -8.34 47.84
C HIS A 257 8.40 -7.58 46.55
N VAL A 258 7.65 -6.49 46.63
CA VAL A 258 7.39 -5.59 45.49
C VAL A 258 8.01 -4.24 45.78
N ILE A 259 8.98 -3.85 44.96
CA ILE A 259 9.73 -2.60 45.07
C ILE A 259 9.36 -1.74 43.86
N THR A 260 9.03 -0.48 44.09
CA THR A 260 8.83 0.49 42.99
C THR A 260 9.96 1.51 43.01
N ILE A 261 10.69 1.60 41.90
CA ILE A 261 11.77 2.54 41.67
C ILE A 261 11.22 3.66 40.80
N ASN A 262 11.34 4.89 41.27
CA ASN A 262 11.02 6.09 40.50
C ASN A 262 12.33 6.73 40.07
N ILE A 263 12.52 6.92 38.77
CA ILE A 263 13.69 7.57 38.19
C ILE A 263 13.27 8.99 37.82
N ASP A 264 14.05 9.97 38.30
CA ASP A 264 13.78 11.37 38.02
C ASP A 264 14.11 11.66 36.55
N PRO A 265 13.26 12.39 35.82
CA PRO A 265 13.58 12.80 34.46
C PRO A 265 14.90 13.57 34.36
N SER A 266 15.40 14.20 35.43
CA SER A 266 16.71 14.87 35.44
C SER A 266 17.90 13.93 35.25
N ASP A 267 17.73 12.63 35.54
CA ASP A 267 18.78 11.62 35.40
C ASP A 267 18.90 11.09 33.96
N MET A 268 17.96 11.44 33.09
CA MET A 268 17.90 11.05 31.68
C MET A 268 18.36 12.18 30.75
N VAL A 269 19.09 11.81 29.69
CA VAL A 269 19.36 12.71 28.55
C VAL A 269 18.21 12.64 27.55
N ASP A 270 18.00 13.69 26.77
CA ASP A 270 17.00 13.66 25.70
C ASP A 270 17.38 12.59 24.64
N GLY A 271 16.39 11.82 24.16
CA GLY A 271 16.59 10.67 23.29
C GLY A 271 16.67 9.34 24.06
N THR A 272 17.36 8.35 23.50
CA THR A 272 17.48 7.00 24.08
C THR A 272 18.41 6.98 25.30
N ASN A 273 17.97 6.30 26.36
CA ASN A 273 18.69 6.06 27.60
C ASN A 273 18.66 4.57 27.94
N ALA A 274 19.78 4.02 28.39
CA ALA A 274 19.85 2.66 28.93
C ALA A 274 19.60 2.68 30.44
N LEU A 275 18.48 2.13 30.90
CA LEU A 275 18.17 1.91 32.30
C LEU A 275 18.61 0.51 32.71
N VAL A 276 19.48 0.42 33.70
CA VAL A 276 19.92 -0.84 34.30
C VAL A 276 19.47 -0.90 35.75
N ILE A 277 18.81 -1.98 36.14
CA ILE A 277 18.42 -2.28 37.52
C ILE A 277 19.19 -3.52 37.96
N ALA A 278 19.84 -3.45 39.12
CA ALA A 278 20.66 -4.53 39.64
C ALA A 278 20.34 -4.82 41.10
N ILE A 279 20.50 -6.10 41.50
CA ILE A 279 20.48 -6.51 42.90
C ILE A 279 21.77 -7.26 43.23
N ALA A 280 22.35 -6.89 44.37
CA ALA A 280 23.61 -7.46 44.87
C ALA A 280 23.48 -7.91 46.33
N GLU A 281 24.20 -8.98 46.66
CA GLU A 281 24.37 -9.47 48.04
C GLU A 281 25.87 -9.53 48.35
N ASN A 282 26.31 -9.01 49.50
CA ASN A 282 27.72 -8.98 49.91
C ASN A 282 28.69 -8.38 48.87
N GLY A 283 28.22 -7.46 48.03
CA GLY A 283 29.01 -6.82 46.97
C GLY A 283 29.09 -7.61 45.66
N ASN A 284 28.46 -8.79 45.57
CA ASN A 284 28.35 -9.55 44.33
C ASN A 284 26.95 -9.37 43.74
N GLN A 285 26.89 -8.86 42.51
CA GLN A 285 25.65 -8.74 41.76
C GLN A 285 25.17 -10.13 41.33
N PHE A 286 23.94 -10.48 41.67
CA PHE A 286 23.32 -11.75 41.28
C PHE A 286 22.14 -11.57 40.32
N MET A 287 21.63 -10.34 40.14
CA MET A 287 20.66 -10.01 39.10
C MET A 287 20.95 -8.67 38.42
N GLN A 288 20.66 -8.59 37.12
CA GLN A 288 20.56 -7.36 36.34
C GLN A 288 19.39 -7.43 35.34
N HIS A 289 18.63 -6.34 35.22
CA HIS A 289 17.67 -6.10 34.14
C HIS A 289 18.01 -4.80 33.42
N SER A 290 17.85 -4.77 32.10
CA SER A 290 18.12 -3.60 31.27
C SER A 290 16.88 -3.22 30.46
N PHE A 291 16.61 -1.92 30.33
CA PHE A 291 15.57 -1.34 29.49
C PHE A 291 16.15 -0.22 28.64
N ASP A 292 15.73 -0.13 27.39
CA ASP A 292 15.92 1.08 26.59
C ASP A 292 14.69 1.98 26.79
N ILE A 293 14.89 3.23 27.22
CA ILE A 293 13.83 4.20 27.46
C ILE A 293 14.12 5.52 26.75
N ILE A 294 13.10 6.18 26.22
CA ILE A 294 13.23 7.40 25.40
C ILE A 294 12.69 8.60 26.17
N LYS A 295 13.53 9.59 26.47
CA LYS A 295 13.06 10.89 26.97
C LYS A 295 12.80 11.82 25.80
N MET A 296 11.57 12.27 25.64
CA MET A 296 11.20 13.22 24.59
C MET A 296 11.99 14.51 24.76
N LYS A 297 12.50 15.07 23.66
CA LYS A 297 13.01 16.45 23.67
C LYS A 297 11.85 17.38 24.02
N PRO A 298 12.02 18.34 24.94
CA PRO A 298 10.99 19.33 25.20
C PRO A 298 10.59 20.04 23.89
N CYS A 299 9.29 20.26 23.67
CA CYS A 299 8.78 21.07 22.56
C CYS A 299 9.51 22.43 22.44
N THR A 300 10.07 22.92 23.55
CA THR A 300 10.92 24.12 23.65
C THR A 300 12.17 24.08 22.75
N ALA A 301 12.82 22.92 22.56
CA ALA A 301 13.99 22.82 21.69
C ALA A 301 13.60 22.95 20.20
N ILE A 302 12.53 22.26 19.78
CA ILE A 302 11.98 22.38 18.43
C ILE A 302 11.48 23.80 18.18
N ALA A 303 10.77 24.39 19.15
CA ALA A 303 10.32 25.78 19.11
C ALA A 303 11.50 26.75 18.94
N LYS A 304 12.63 26.51 19.61
CA LYS A 304 13.83 27.32 19.44
C LYS A 304 14.40 27.24 18.03
N ASP A 305 14.44 26.05 17.43
CA ASP A 305 14.89 25.83 16.05
C ASP A 305 13.99 26.58 15.06
N ILE A 306 12.66 26.49 15.23
CA ILE A 306 11.67 27.26 14.46
C ILE A 306 11.93 28.76 14.61
N GLY A 307 12.06 29.25 15.84
CA GLY A 307 12.30 30.67 16.11
C GLY A 307 13.60 31.20 15.52
N ALA A 308 14.65 30.38 15.44
CA ALA A 308 15.89 30.76 14.77
C ALA A 308 15.70 30.96 13.25
N ALA A 309 14.82 30.17 12.63
CA ALA A 309 14.50 30.23 11.20
C ALA A 309 13.58 31.41 10.83
N VAL A 310 12.78 31.93 11.77
CA VAL A 310 11.88 33.08 11.56
C VAL A 310 12.65 34.38 11.34
N ASP A 311 12.18 35.17 10.38
CA ASP A 311 12.59 36.55 10.14
C ASP A 311 11.80 37.53 11.02
N TRP A 312 12.22 37.64 12.28
CA TRP A 312 11.57 38.50 13.28
C TRP A 312 11.61 40.00 12.96
N ASP A 313 12.49 40.42 12.03
CA ASP A 313 12.62 41.80 11.61
C ASP A 313 11.61 42.20 10.52
N ARG A 314 10.82 41.24 10.01
CA ARG A 314 9.76 41.54 9.03
C ARG A 314 8.74 42.54 9.57
N ASP A 315 8.31 43.45 8.68
CA ASP A 315 7.35 44.52 9.00
C ASP A 315 6.02 44.02 9.61
N ASP A 316 5.56 42.84 9.23
CA ASP A 316 4.31 42.23 9.74
C ASP A 316 4.47 41.47 11.06
N LEU A 317 5.71 41.22 11.51
CA LEU A 317 6.01 40.50 12.75
C LEU A 317 6.66 41.38 13.82
N CYS A 318 7.53 42.32 13.43
CA CYS A 318 8.48 43.00 14.32
C CYS A 318 7.84 43.81 15.47
N ASN A 319 6.57 44.19 15.36
CA ASN A 319 5.82 44.94 16.38
C ASN A 319 4.78 44.11 17.14
N THR A 320 4.86 42.78 17.06
CA THR A 320 3.91 41.88 17.73
C THR A 320 4.40 41.49 19.13
N ASP A 321 3.45 41.22 20.04
CA ASP A 321 3.77 40.79 21.41
C ASP A 321 4.60 39.50 21.44
N PHE A 322 4.38 38.60 20.47
CA PHE A 322 5.12 37.34 20.37
C PHE A 322 6.53 37.51 19.76
N ALA A 323 6.77 38.52 18.92
CA ALA A 323 8.12 38.90 18.51
C ALA A 323 8.91 39.52 19.67
N GLN A 324 8.25 40.31 20.53
CA GLN A 324 8.86 40.80 21.76
C GLN A 324 9.19 39.64 22.71
N ALA A 325 8.29 38.67 22.88
CA ALA A 325 8.54 37.46 23.67
C ALA A 325 9.80 36.71 23.20
N TRP A 326 10.03 36.63 21.88
CA TRP A 326 11.26 36.05 21.32
C TRP A 326 12.51 36.83 21.74
N GLN A 327 12.48 38.16 21.68
CA GLN A 327 13.59 39.02 22.11
C GLN A 327 13.87 38.90 23.62
N ASP A 328 12.81 38.71 24.41
CA ASP A 328 12.88 38.55 25.86
C ASP A 328 13.32 37.14 26.30
N GLY A 329 13.45 36.20 25.36
CA GLY A 329 13.87 34.82 25.60
C GLY A 329 12.73 33.85 25.97
N ASP A 330 11.47 34.29 25.89
CA ASP A 330 10.28 33.44 26.06
C ASP A 330 9.92 32.75 24.73
N VAL A 331 10.62 31.65 24.46
CA VAL A 331 10.51 30.86 23.22
C VAL A 331 9.12 30.29 23.02
N GLU A 332 8.47 29.80 24.09
CA GLU A 332 7.18 29.11 23.97
C GLU A 332 6.07 30.09 23.58
N THR A 333 5.97 31.22 24.29
CA THR A 333 5.02 32.28 23.96
C THR A 333 5.25 32.82 22.56
N ALA A 334 6.51 33.01 22.17
CA ALA A 334 6.87 33.50 20.84
C ALA A 334 6.37 32.57 19.72
N ILE A 335 6.62 31.26 19.83
CA ILE A 335 6.29 30.31 18.76
C ILE A 335 4.81 29.98 18.71
N LEU A 336 4.14 29.85 19.85
CA LEU A 336 2.67 29.70 19.87
C LEU A 336 1.98 30.94 19.28
N GLY A 337 2.47 32.14 19.61
CA GLY A 337 1.99 33.38 19.04
C GLY A 337 2.22 33.47 17.53
N PHE A 338 3.40 33.05 17.07
CA PHE A 338 3.75 33.00 15.65
C PHE A 338 2.86 32.01 14.87
N ILE A 339 2.72 30.76 15.32
CA ILE A 339 1.85 29.76 14.67
C ILE A 339 0.41 30.27 14.61
N ARG A 340 -0.10 30.84 15.71
CA ARG A 340 -1.43 31.44 15.75
C ARG A 340 -1.58 32.59 14.76
N HIS A 341 -0.57 33.45 14.64
CA HIS A 341 -0.54 34.51 13.63
C HIS A 341 -0.62 33.93 12.22
N LEU A 342 0.18 32.90 11.89
CA LEU A 342 0.10 32.22 10.60
C LEU A 342 -1.30 31.64 10.35
N ARG A 343 -1.97 31.12 11.37
CA ARG A 343 -3.34 30.57 11.29
C ARG A 343 -4.41 31.62 11.01
N GLN A 344 -4.23 32.82 11.55
CA GLN A 344 -5.24 33.88 11.52
C GLN A 344 -5.05 34.90 10.39
N ARG A 345 -3.87 34.95 9.76
CA ARG A 345 -3.63 35.90 8.66
C ARG A 345 -4.51 35.57 7.44
N PRO A 346 -4.97 36.60 6.70
CA PRO A 346 -5.84 36.40 5.54
C PRO A 346 -5.08 35.98 4.27
N THR A 347 -3.76 36.20 4.22
CA THR A 347 -2.92 35.96 3.05
C THR A 347 -1.53 35.47 3.48
N PRO A 348 -0.93 34.47 2.81
CA PRO A 348 -1.52 33.60 1.78
C PRO A 348 -2.72 32.79 2.31
N LYS A 349 -3.63 32.38 1.42
CA LYS A 349 -4.67 31.41 1.77
C LYS A 349 -4.04 30.02 1.81
N LEU A 350 -4.08 29.43 2.99
CA LEU A 350 -3.36 28.19 3.28
C LEU A 350 -4.21 26.94 3.26
N GLY A 351 -5.53 27.03 3.42
CA GLY A 351 -6.31 25.83 3.68
C GLY A 351 -7.79 25.97 3.40
N TYR A 352 -8.51 24.94 3.83
CA TYR A 352 -9.94 24.81 3.66
C TYR A 352 -10.69 25.89 4.44
N PRO A 353 -11.65 26.59 3.81
CA PRO A 353 -12.51 27.53 4.51
C PRO A 353 -13.27 26.86 5.67
N ALA A 354 -13.44 27.56 6.79
CA ALA A 354 -14.13 27.02 7.96
C ALA A 354 -15.61 26.71 7.69
N ASP A 355 -16.26 27.49 6.82
CA ASP A 355 -17.62 27.27 6.34
C ASP A 355 -17.74 26.01 5.46
N TYR A 356 -16.74 25.72 4.62
CA TYR A 356 -16.66 24.45 3.90
C TYR A 356 -16.63 23.24 4.85
N ILE A 357 -15.77 23.29 5.87
CA ILE A 357 -15.64 22.19 6.86
C ILE A 357 -16.97 22.00 7.61
N ALA A 358 -17.63 23.10 7.99
CA ALA A 358 -18.91 23.06 8.66
C ALA A 358 -20.01 22.44 7.77
N GLU A 359 -20.05 22.80 6.49
CA GLU A 359 -20.99 22.21 5.52
C GLU A 359 -20.72 20.71 5.32
N LEU A 360 -19.45 20.31 5.19
CA LEU A 360 -19.05 18.91 5.07
C LEU A 360 -19.50 18.09 6.28
N ARG A 361 -19.23 18.57 7.51
CA ARG A 361 -19.64 17.91 8.76
C ARG A 361 -21.16 17.78 8.88
N ALA A 362 -21.90 18.78 8.41
CA ALA A 362 -23.36 18.81 8.45
C ALA A 362 -24.01 17.81 7.48
N ASN A 363 -23.36 17.55 6.34
CA ASN A 363 -23.86 16.64 5.30
C ASN A 363 -23.30 15.20 5.41
N ALA A 364 -22.24 14.98 6.20
CA ALA A 364 -21.64 13.66 6.37
C ALA A 364 -22.60 12.66 7.03
N THR A 365 -22.81 11.52 6.36
CA THR A 365 -23.63 10.41 6.85
C THR A 365 -22.98 9.71 8.05
N ALA A 366 -23.76 8.88 8.75
CA ALA A 366 -23.23 8.12 9.89
C ALA A 366 -22.20 7.07 9.41
N GLU A 367 -22.46 6.45 8.26
CA GLU A 367 -21.59 5.47 7.63
C GLU A 367 -20.24 6.11 7.24
N PHE A 368 -20.26 7.28 6.61
CA PHE A 368 -19.05 8.01 6.24
C PHE A 368 -18.22 8.44 7.46
N LYS A 369 -18.89 8.84 8.55
CA LYS A 369 -18.22 9.18 9.82
C LYS A 369 -17.51 7.97 10.43
N GLN A 370 -18.15 6.80 10.35
CA GLN A 370 -17.57 5.56 10.86
C GLN A 370 -16.36 5.12 10.01
N GLU A 371 -16.51 5.13 8.69
CA GLU A 371 -15.42 4.85 7.74
C GLU A 371 -14.23 5.80 7.96
N ALA A 372 -14.50 7.10 8.13
CA ALA A 372 -13.47 8.09 8.43
C ALA A 372 -12.73 7.78 9.74
N LYS A 373 -13.45 7.35 10.78
CA LYS A 373 -12.85 6.99 12.06
C LYS A 373 -11.97 5.74 11.95
N GLU A 374 -12.45 4.71 11.27
CA GLU A 374 -11.68 3.48 11.03
C GLU A 374 -10.39 3.76 10.26
N ALA A 375 -10.46 4.64 9.25
CA ALA A 375 -9.29 5.07 8.49
C ALA A 375 -8.28 5.84 9.36
N ILE A 376 -8.73 6.74 10.24
CA ILE A 376 -7.86 7.45 11.21
C ILE A 376 -7.20 6.46 12.17
N ASP A 377 -7.98 5.55 12.75
CA ASP A 377 -7.48 4.58 13.73
C ASP A 377 -6.42 3.65 13.08
N ALA A 378 -6.62 3.26 11.81
CA ALA A 378 -5.67 2.45 11.04
C ALA A 378 -4.34 3.16 10.79
N VAL A 379 -4.36 4.41 10.31
CA VAL A 379 -3.13 5.15 10.00
C VAL A 379 -2.40 5.65 11.25
N SER A 380 -3.10 5.79 12.39
CA SER A 380 -2.51 6.24 13.65
C SER A 380 -1.53 5.23 14.26
N GLN A 381 -1.50 3.99 13.79
CA GLN A 381 -0.56 2.96 14.24
C GLN A 381 0.74 2.94 13.41
N ILE A 382 0.83 3.74 12.34
CA ILE A 382 1.93 3.71 11.39
C ILE A 382 2.94 4.82 11.75
N SER A 383 4.22 4.45 11.94
CA SER A 383 5.31 5.43 12.12
C SER A 383 5.45 6.31 10.87
N ILE A 384 5.89 7.56 11.04
CA ILE A 384 6.03 8.52 9.93
C ILE A 384 7.07 8.05 8.90
N ASP A 385 8.03 7.23 9.32
CA ASP A 385 9.02 6.58 8.45
C ASP A 385 8.61 5.17 7.98
N GLY A 386 7.45 4.67 8.43
CA GLY A 386 6.98 3.30 8.17
C GLY A 386 6.24 3.10 6.84
N GLY A 387 5.94 4.17 6.09
CA GLY A 387 5.27 4.09 4.80
C GLY A 387 6.14 3.45 3.72
N SER A 388 5.54 2.84 2.69
CA SER A 388 6.25 2.04 1.66
C SER A 388 7.35 2.78 0.88
N TYR A 389 7.43 4.11 1.02
CA TYR A 389 8.37 4.98 0.34
C TYR A 389 9.14 5.92 1.28
N HIS A 390 9.02 5.79 2.60
CA HIS A 390 9.63 6.70 3.59
C HIS A 390 9.25 8.19 3.42
N ASP A 391 8.15 8.52 2.72
CA ASP A 391 7.70 9.90 2.46
C ASP A 391 6.42 10.29 3.22
N GLY A 392 6.11 9.53 4.29
CA GLY A 392 4.91 9.69 5.09
C GLY A 392 3.63 9.17 4.41
N ARG A 393 3.72 8.45 3.30
CA ARG A 393 2.59 7.72 2.72
C ARG A 393 1.98 6.75 3.73
N ASP A 394 0.65 6.62 3.65
CA ASP A 394 -0.19 5.78 4.51
C ASP A 394 -0.26 6.24 5.97
N THR A 395 0.20 7.46 6.27
CA THR A 395 0.08 8.09 7.60
C THR A 395 -1.00 9.18 7.59
N LEU A 396 -1.22 9.84 8.73
CA LEU A 396 -2.08 11.03 8.81
C LEU A 396 -1.67 12.17 7.84
N LEU A 397 -0.41 12.23 7.38
CA LEU A 397 0.05 13.19 6.38
C LEU A 397 -0.66 13.03 5.03
N THR A 398 -0.97 11.79 4.65
CA THR A 398 -1.58 11.47 3.36
C THR A 398 -3.02 11.06 3.48
N LEU A 399 -3.55 10.95 4.70
CA LEU A 399 -4.95 10.61 4.95
C LEU A 399 -5.87 11.60 4.24
N TYR A 400 -6.95 11.02 3.73
CA TYR A 400 -7.95 11.70 2.96
C TYR A 400 -8.57 12.91 3.73
N PRO A 401 -8.55 14.16 3.19
CA PRO A 401 -8.91 15.38 3.94
C PRO A 401 -10.28 15.36 4.60
N ALA A 402 -11.32 14.83 3.94
CA ALA A 402 -12.64 14.82 4.54
C ALA A 402 -12.75 13.86 5.73
N TYR A 403 -11.98 12.76 5.76
CA TYR A 403 -11.94 11.91 6.94
C TYR A 403 -11.37 12.68 8.14
N LEU A 404 -10.26 13.39 7.93
CA LEU A 404 -9.69 14.28 8.95
C LEU A 404 -10.72 15.34 9.39
N HIS A 405 -11.40 15.99 8.44
CA HIS A 405 -12.33 17.06 8.75
C HIS A 405 -13.58 16.59 9.49
N VAL A 406 -14.05 15.38 9.22
CA VAL A 406 -15.32 14.87 9.74
C VAL A 406 -15.16 14.09 11.05
N ALA A 407 -14.05 13.38 11.23
CA ALA A 407 -13.89 12.43 12.33
C ALA A 407 -12.69 12.67 13.26
N ALA A 408 -11.67 13.44 12.86
CA ALA A 408 -10.49 13.65 13.72
C ALA A 408 -10.82 14.47 14.97
N THR A 409 -10.21 14.08 16.08
CA THR A 409 -10.34 14.68 17.40
C THR A 409 -9.05 15.34 17.85
N ALA A 410 -9.08 16.13 18.93
CA ALA A 410 -7.88 16.71 19.52
C ALA A 410 -6.84 15.64 19.89
N LYS A 411 -7.30 14.50 20.40
CA LYS A 411 -6.42 13.36 20.75
C LYS A 411 -5.67 12.81 19.53
N ASP A 412 -6.31 12.78 18.36
CA ASP A 412 -5.68 12.27 17.15
C ASP A 412 -4.58 13.21 16.65
N PHE A 413 -4.80 14.53 16.77
CA PHE A 413 -3.77 15.54 16.44
C PHE A 413 -2.62 15.56 17.44
N ASP A 414 -2.92 15.42 18.73
CA ASP A 414 -1.89 15.33 19.78
C ASP A 414 -1.05 14.05 19.61
N HIS A 415 -1.71 12.90 19.38
CA HIS A 415 -1.04 11.63 19.08
C HIS A 415 -0.13 11.73 17.85
N TYR A 416 -0.60 12.38 16.79
CA TYR A 416 0.23 12.60 15.60
C TYR A 416 1.46 13.48 15.91
N ALA A 417 1.28 14.56 16.67
CA ALA A 417 2.39 15.42 17.07
C ALA A 417 3.42 14.64 17.92
N GLU A 418 2.95 13.77 18.82
CA GLU A 418 3.79 12.86 19.60
C GLU A 418 4.57 11.89 18.70
N GLN A 419 3.94 11.31 17.68
CA GLN A 419 4.62 10.45 16.70
C GLN A 419 5.70 11.20 15.91
N VAL A 420 5.41 12.43 15.46
CA VAL A 420 6.40 13.29 14.79
C VAL A 420 7.63 13.50 15.69
N ILE A 421 7.44 13.74 16.98
CA ILE A 421 8.54 13.89 17.93
C ILE A 421 9.29 12.57 18.13
N ALA A 422 8.58 11.45 18.28
CA ALA A 422 9.18 10.13 18.49
C ALA A 422 10.06 9.71 17.31
N ASP A 423 9.66 10.09 16.08
CA ASP A 423 10.41 9.81 14.85
C ASP A 423 11.45 10.89 14.51
N ARG A 424 11.80 11.80 15.44
CA ARG A 424 12.73 12.92 15.16
C ARG A 424 14.09 12.49 14.64
N ASP A 425 14.66 11.46 15.23
CA ASP A 425 15.96 10.95 14.77
C ASP A 425 15.86 10.32 13.37
N ARG A 426 14.66 10.15 12.81
CA ARG A 426 14.38 9.66 11.45
C ARG A 426 13.86 10.75 10.51
N TRP A 427 13.69 11.99 10.94
CA TRP A 427 13.29 13.08 10.03
C TRP A 427 14.21 13.23 8.80
N HIS A 428 15.43 12.71 8.93
CA HIS A 428 16.43 12.71 7.89
C HIS A 428 16.45 11.50 6.94
N THR A 429 15.75 10.42 7.28
CA THR A 429 15.56 9.25 6.38
C THR A 429 14.39 9.49 5.42
N CYS A 430 13.58 10.51 5.69
CA CYS A 430 12.40 10.83 4.89
C CYS A 430 12.72 11.16 3.42
N ALA A 431 11.89 10.62 2.53
CA ALA A 431 12.11 10.58 1.09
C ALA A 431 11.46 11.76 0.34
N ILE A 432 11.58 11.71 -0.98
CA ILE A 432 10.95 12.61 -1.94
C ILE A 432 9.44 12.68 -1.65
N HIS A 433 8.84 13.86 -1.68
CA HIS A 433 7.42 14.19 -1.39
C HIS A 433 7.07 14.56 0.06
N THR A 434 7.99 14.44 1.02
CA THR A 434 7.66 14.72 2.42
C THR A 434 7.25 16.19 2.61
N SER A 435 7.99 17.14 2.04
CA SER A 435 7.66 18.58 2.16
C SER A 435 6.29 18.94 1.59
N VAL A 436 5.90 18.36 0.45
CA VAL A 436 4.58 18.60 -0.14
C VAL A 436 3.48 17.96 0.72
N ASN A 437 3.72 16.77 1.28
CA ASN A 437 2.78 16.09 2.16
C ASN A 437 2.58 16.85 3.48
N ILE A 438 3.65 17.36 4.09
CA ILE A 438 3.56 18.21 5.28
C ILE A 438 2.81 19.50 4.96
N CYS A 439 3.13 20.17 3.84
CA CYS A 439 2.37 21.35 3.42
C CYS A 439 0.88 21.03 3.28
N ASN A 440 0.53 19.94 2.58
CA ASN A 440 -0.84 19.50 2.40
C ASN A 440 -1.54 19.21 3.74
N TYR A 441 -0.86 18.53 4.67
CA TYR A 441 -1.36 18.28 6.02
C TYR A 441 -1.69 19.59 6.75
N LEU A 442 -0.76 20.56 6.73
CA LEU A 442 -0.97 21.88 7.30
C LEU A 442 -2.20 22.57 6.67
N GLN A 443 -2.40 22.49 5.35
CA GLN A 443 -3.60 23.02 4.69
C GLN A 443 -4.90 22.40 5.24
N ARG A 444 -4.87 21.10 5.55
CA ARG A 444 -6.04 20.32 5.99
C ARG A 444 -6.44 20.63 7.43
N VAL A 445 -5.47 20.80 8.32
CA VAL A 445 -5.73 21.00 9.76
C VAL A 445 -5.84 22.48 10.16
N TRP A 446 -5.47 23.40 9.26
CA TRP A 446 -5.37 24.84 9.54
C TRP A 446 -6.62 25.44 10.21
N ALA A 447 -7.80 25.15 9.64
CA ALA A 447 -9.09 25.66 10.10
C ALA A 447 -9.77 24.75 11.14
N GLN A 448 -9.14 23.65 11.56
CA GLN A 448 -9.71 22.72 12.54
C GLN A 448 -9.47 23.23 13.96
N PRO A 449 -10.51 23.54 14.75
CA PRO A 449 -10.35 23.95 16.14
C PRO A 449 -9.85 22.82 17.04
N GLU A 450 -10.05 21.57 16.65
CA GLU A 450 -9.56 20.40 17.39
C GLU A 450 -8.03 20.25 17.31
N CYS A 451 -7.37 20.81 16.29
CA CYS A 451 -5.91 20.83 16.18
C CYS A 451 -5.36 22.07 16.91
N SER A 452 -4.67 21.85 18.04
CA SER A 452 -4.10 22.92 18.85
C SER A 452 -2.88 23.58 18.16
N ASP A 453 -2.58 24.84 18.52
CA ASP A 453 -1.37 25.51 18.00
C ASP A 453 -0.09 24.77 18.44
N ALA A 454 -0.12 24.13 19.62
CA ALA A 454 1.00 23.36 20.15
C ALA A 454 1.26 22.07 19.35
N ALA A 455 0.20 21.38 18.90
CA ALA A 455 0.31 20.18 18.08
C ALA A 455 0.99 20.44 16.72
N LEU A 456 1.07 21.70 16.28
CA LEU A 456 1.75 22.07 15.04
C LEU A 456 3.26 22.33 15.22
N ILE A 457 3.76 22.51 16.45
CA ILE A 457 5.18 22.77 16.70
C ILE A 457 6.06 21.62 16.15
N PRO A 458 5.79 20.34 16.44
CA PRO A 458 6.58 19.24 15.90
C PRO A 458 6.52 19.15 14.37
N VAL A 459 5.35 19.43 13.78
CA VAL A 459 5.13 19.39 12.33
C VAL A 459 5.93 20.48 11.61
N PHE A 460 6.02 21.70 12.18
CA PHE A 460 6.88 22.75 11.65
C PHE A 460 8.37 22.42 11.80
N GLY A 461 8.77 21.82 12.92
CA GLY A 461 10.13 21.30 13.10
C GLY A 461 10.48 20.28 12.01
N PHE A 462 9.60 19.31 11.80
CA PHE A 462 9.75 18.29 10.76
C PHE A 462 9.84 18.91 9.35
N LEU A 463 8.99 19.89 9.03
CA LEU A 463 9.02 20.60 7.75
C LEU A 463 10.39 21.25 7.47
N LEU A 464 10.95 21.94 8.47
CA LEU A 464 12.21 22.68 8.32
C LEU A 464 13.41 21.73 8.18
N ASP A 465 13.46 20.67 9.01
CA ASP A 465 14.56 19.71 9.00
C ASP A 465 14.57 18.87 7.71
N THR A 466 13.41 18.41 7.24
CA THR A 466 13.33 17.59 6.03
C THR A 466 13.57 18.42 4.76
N PHE A 467 13.15 19.69 4.74
CA PHE A 467 13.32 20.54 3.57
C PHE A 467 14.78 20.73 3.15
N GLU A 468 15.70 20.95 4.10
CA GLU A 468 17.12 21.15 3.77
C GLU A 468 17.68 19.92 3.05
N ARG A 469 17.33 18.71 3.51
CA ARG A 469 17.80 17.45 2.93
C ARG A 469 17.14 17.12 1.61
N GLU A 470 15.83 17.31 1.52
CA GLU A 470 15.13 17.18 0.24
C GLU A 470 15.74 18.12 -0.80
N TRP A 471 16.05 19.36 -0.41
CA TRP A 471 16.70 20.32 -1.28
C TRP A 471 18.10 19.85 -1.72
N GLU A 472 18.96 19.41 -0.79
CA GLU A 472 20.28 18.84 -1.10
C GLU A 472 20.18 17.64 -2.05
N GLY A 473 19.24 16.73 -1.79
CA GLY A 473 18.95 15.58 -2.63
C GLY A 473 18.51 15.99 -4.03
N THR A 474 17.60 16.95 -4.14
CA THR A 474 17.07 17.45 -5.41
C THR A 474 18.16 18.12 -6.25
N VAL A 475 19.07 18.87 -5.63
CA VAL A 475 20.20 19.51 -6.33
C VAL A 475 21.20 18.47 -6.86
N SER A 476 21.24 17.28 -6.27
CA SER A 476 22.07 16.17 -6.75
C SER A 476 21.46 15.41 -7.95
N TRP A 477 20.18 15.63 -8.27
CA TRP A 477 19.54 14.97 -9.41
C TRP A 477 20.14 15.46 -10.72
N GLY A 478 20.94 14.59 -11.36
CA GLY A 478 21.47 14.81 -12.70
C GLY A 478 20.58 14.22 -13.79
N GLY A 479 20.85 14.59 -15.05
CA GLY A 479 20.17 14.03 -16.22
C GLY A 479 20.28 12.50 -16.39
N HIS A 480 21.10 11.82 -15.59
CA HIS A 480 21.23 10.36 -15.57
C HIS A 480 20.17 9.67 -14.69
N SER A 481 19.64 10.34 -13.65
CA SER A 481 18.70 9.73 -12.70
C SER A 481 17.27 9.72 -13.24
N HIS A 482 16.79 10.87 -13.73
CA HIS A 482 15.39 11.05 -14.17
C HIS A 482 15.24 11.60 -15.61
N GLY A 483 16.33 11.69 -16.37
CA GLY A 483 16.34 12.26 -17.73
C GLY A 483 16.35 13.80 -17.73
N THR A 484 16.55 14.40 -18.92
CA THR A 484 16.55 15.86 -19.12
C THR A 484 15.23 16.41 -19.66
N ASP A 485 14.24 15.54 -19.89
CA ASP A 485 13.00 15.84 -20.62
C ASP A 485 11.78 16.01 -19.70
N GLY A 486 12.02 16.26 -18.40
CA GLY A 486 10.99 16.31 -17.36
C GLY A 486 10.60 14.93 -16.84
N HIS A 487 10.20 14.85 -15.57
CA HIS A 487 9.67 13.65 -14.90
C HIS A 487 8.68 14.09 -13.82
N ASN A 488 7.58 13.37 -13.60
CA ASN A 488 6.58 13.76 -12.60
C ASN A 488 7.16 14.05 -11.18
N TRP A 489 8.19 13.32 -10.76
CA TRP A 489 8.89 13.50 -9.48
C TRP A 489 9.45 14.92 -9.31
N TRP A 490 9.92 15.56 -10.39
CA TRP A 490 10.34 16.95 -10.35
C TRP A 490 9.18 17.88 -9.95
N ILE A 491 7.98 17.63 -10.49
CA ILE A 491 6.80 18.43 -10.13
C ILE A 491 6.45 18.21 -8.67
N HIS A 492 6.36 16.97 -8.19
CA HIS A 492 5.97 16.70 -6.81
C HIS A 492 6.90 17.41 -5.81
N GLN A 493 8.21 17.29 -6.02
CA GLN A 493 9.23 17.90 -5.16
C GLN A 493 9.14 19.43 -5.16
N HIS A 494 9.06 20.02 -6.35
CA HIS A 494 9.07 21.48 -6.47
C HIS A 494 7.72 22.12 -6.18
N ALA A 495 6.61 21.37 -6.26
CA ALA A 495 5.32 21.80 -5.74
C ALA A 495 5.39 22.01 -4.22
N GLY A 496 6.02 21.09 -3.48
CA GLY A 496 6.28 21.26 -2.04
C GLY A 496 7.15 22.48 -1.76
N THR A 497 8.26 22.60 -2.48
CA THR A 497 9.19 23.74 -2.35
C THR A 497 8.50 25.09 -2.62
N TRP A 498 7.69 25.18 -3.68
CA TRP A 498 6.91 26.38 -3.99
C TRP A 498 5.86 26.67 -2.91
N LYS A 499 5.10 25.63 -2.48
CA LYS A 499 4.12 25.76 -1.40
C LYS A 499 4.77 26.29 -0.13
N MET A 500 5.93 25.79 0.28
CA MET A 500 6.65 26.29 1.45
C MET A 500 6.99 27.78 1.32
N GLY A 501 7.52 28.21 0.17
CA GLY A 501 7.86 29.61 -0.05
C GLY A 501 6.64 30.52 -0.16
N LEU A 502 5.55 30.03 -0.76
CA LEU A 502 4.28 30.74 -0.83
C LEU A 502 3.63 30.86 0.55
N PHE A 503 3.57 29.75 1.28
CA PHE A 503 2.84 29.60 2.52
C PHE A 503 3.56 30.20 3.71
N PHE A 504 4.88 30.09 3.80
CA PHE A 504 5.62 30.50 4.99
C PHE A 504 6.79 31.43 4.65
N PRO A 505 6.52 32.60 4.03
CA PRO A 505 7.57 33.58 3.70
C PRO A 505 8.22 34.22 4.93
N GLU A 506 7.67 34.01 6.12
CA GLU A 506 8.23 34.47 7.39
C GLU A 506 9.52 33.73 7.77
N PHE A 507 9.79 32.57 7.19
CA PHE A 507 11.07 31.89 7.36
C PHE A 507 12.11 32.44 6.39
N LYS A 508 13.27 32.88 6.91
CA LYS A 508 14.34 33.60 6.19
C LYS A 508 14.75 32.96 4.87
N HIS A 509 14.69 31.64 4.77
CA HIS A 509 15.17 30.88 3.62
C HIS A 509 14.07 30.38 2.69
N LEU A 510 12.79 30.47 3.07
CA LEU A 510 11.70 29.89 2.30
C LEU A 510 11.12 30.85 1.27
N GLU A 511 11.08 32.16 1.56
CA GLU A 511 10.45 33.16 0.68
C GLU A 511 11.00 33.13 -0.76
N ARG A 512 12.30 32.88 -0.93
CA ARG A 512 12.93 32.78 -2.27
C ARG A 512 12.29 31.73 -3.17
N PHE A 513 11.66 30.69 -2.61
CA PHE A 513 11.04 29.61 -3.38
C PHE A 513 9.69 30.00 -4.00
N LYS A 514 9.14 31.18 -3.68
CA LYS A 514 8.06 31.79 -4.47
C LYS A 514 8.43 31.91 -5.96
N SER A 515 9.72 32.09 -6.26
CA SER A 515 10.25 32.27 -7.62
C SER A 515 10.12 31.04 -8.54
N PHE A 516 9.80 29.85 -7.99
CA PHE A 516 9.45 28.70 -8.83
C PHE A 516 8.22 28.99 -9.69
N TYR A 517 7.27 29.73 -9.14
CA TYR A 517 6.09 30.16 -9.87
C TYR A 517 6.38 31.44 -10.68
N PRO A 518 5.87 31.55 -11.93
CA PRO A 518 5.22 30.49 -12.71
C PRO A 518 6.21 29.70 -13.59
N GLU A 519 7.38 30.27 -13.88
CA GLU A 519 8.24 29.86 -14.99
C GLU A 519 8.70 28.39 -14.91
N TYR A 520 8.98 27.89 -13.70
CA TYR A 520 9.40 26.50 -13.53
C TYR A 520 8.29 25.53 -13.97
N PHE A 521 7.08 25.68 -13.41
CA PHE A 521 5.97 24.77 -13.70
C PHE A 521 5.48 24.89 -15.14
N GLU A 522 5.50 26.09 -15.73
CA GLU A 522 5.15 26.26 -17.13
C GLU A 522 6.17 25.61 -18.07
N ARG A 523 7.46 25.66 -17.72
CA ARG A 523 8.49 24.92 -18.44
C ARG A 523 8.28 23.41 -18.30
N GLU A 524 8.10 22.90 -17.08
CA GLU A 524 7.91 21.46 -16.84
C GLU A 524 6.68 20.92 -17.58
N ALA A 525 5.53 21.60 -17.53
CA ALA A 525 4.34 21.20 -18.29
C ALA A 525 4.61 21.11 -19.80
N SER A 526 5.41 22.04 -20.34
CA SER A 526 5.77 22.01 -21.77
C SER A 526 6.73 20.88 -22.17
N MET A 527 7.46 20.33 -21.20
CA MET A 527 8.37 19.21 -21.42
C MET A 527 7.65 17.87 -21.20
N LEU A 528 6.82 17.76 -20.17
CA LEU A 528 6.15 16.52 -19.78
C LEU A 528 5.00 16.11 -20.68
N PHE A 529 4.36 17.07 -21.37
CA PHE A 529 3.27 16.77 -22.28
C PHE A 529 3.71 16.84 -23.75
N HIS A 530 3.17 15.93 -24.54
CA HIS A 530 3.14 16.05 -26.00
C HIS A 530 2.23 17.22 -26.43
N LYS A 531 2.30 17.63 -27.71
CA LYS A 531 1.51 18.75 -28.23
C LYS A 531 -0.01 18.52 -28.17
N ASP A 532 -0.41 17.24 -28.17
CA ASP A 532 -1.79 16.78 -28.02
C ASP A 532 -2.24 16.70 -26.54
N GLY A 533 -1.32 16.85 -25.59
CA GLY A 533 -1.59 16.90 -24.15
C GLY A 533 -1.29 15.61 -23.39
N PHE A 534 -0.89 14.52 -24.07
CA PHE A 534 -0.60 13.26 -23.38
C PHE A 534 0.76 13.30 -22.68
N SER A 535 0.90 12.60 -21.55
CA SER A 535 2.18 12.56 -20.82
C SER A 535 3.23 11.76 -21.59
N ARG A 536 4.47 12.23 -21.61
CA ARG A 536 5.59 11.53 -22.27
C ARG A 536 5.96 10.21 -21.59
N GLU A 537 5.49 9.98 -20.37
CA GLU A 537 5.75 8.74 -19.62
C GLU A 537 5.07 7.50 -20.22
N CYS A 538 4.20 7.70 -21.21
CA CYS A 538 3.53 6.64 -21.98
C CYS A 538 2.75 5.62 -21.13
N SER A 539 2.17 6.09 -20.02
CA SER A 539 1.25 5.36 -19.15
C SER A 539 0.03 6.22 -18.82
N MET A 540 -1.16 5.63 -18.90
CA MET A 540 -2.41 6.31 -18.52
C MET A 540 -2.43 6.67 -17.03
N GLY A 541 -2.00 5.77 -16.14
CA GLY A 541 -1.99 6.04 -14.70
C GLY A 541 -1.13 7.25 -14.34
N TYR A 542 0.06 7.33 -14.94
CA TYR A 542 0.98 8.45 -14.73
C TYR A 542 0.54 9.74 -15.44
N HIS A 543 -0.16 9.64 -16.58
CA HIS A 543 -0.80 10.78 -17.22
C HIS A 543 -1.84 11.44 -16.30
N ILE A 544 -2.77 10.64 -15.76
CA ILE A 544 -3.80 11.10 -14.82
C ILE A 544 -3.12 11.76 -13.61
N GLY A 545 -2.19 11.06 -12.95
CA GLY A 545 -1.46 11.61 -11.80
C GLY A 545 -0.79 12.95 -12.11
N THR A 546 -0.10 13.08 -13.24
CA THR A 546 0.57 14.33 -13.65
C THR A 546 -0.41 15.47 -13.93
N ALA A 547 -1.52 15.19 -14.62
CA ALA A 547 -2.57 16.17 -14.88
C ALA A 547 -3.15 16.73 -13.56
N TYR A 548 -3.33 15.85 -12.57
CA TYR A 548 -3.80 16.19 -11.24
C TYR A 548 -2.84 17.09 -10.45
N LEU A 549 -1.53 16.85 -10.54
CA LEU A 549 -0.55 17.72 -9.89
C LEU A 549 -0.64 19.15 -10.42
N PHE A 550 -0.76 19.32 -11.73
CA PHE A 550 -0.92 20.65 -12.30
C PHE A 550 -2.25 21.28 -11.94
N LEU A 551 -3.32 20.49 -11.82
CA LEU A 551 -4.61 21.00 -11.36
C LEU A 551 -4.53 21.57 -9.95
N GLY A 552 -3.86 20.86 -9.04
CA GLY A 552 -3.71 21.36 -7.68
C GLY A 552 -2.76 22.56 -7.54
N LEU A 553 -1.76 22.68 -8.42
CA LEU A 553 -0.97 23.91 -8.56
C LEU A 553 -1.85 25.09 -9.03
N ILE A 554 -2.74 24.87 -10.00
CA ILE A 554 -3.70 25.87 -10.48
C ILE A 554 -4.62 26.34 -9.36
N ARG A 555 -5.21 25.40 -8.59
CA ARG A 555 -6.07 25.72 -7.45
C ARG A 555 -5.33 26.52 -6.38
N THR A 556 -4.15 26.05 -5.98
CA THR A 556 -3.29 26.74 -5.01
C THR A 556 -2.95 28.17 -5.46
N ALA A 557 -2.69 28.36 -6.76
CA ALA A 557 -2.44 29.68 -7.35
C ALA A 557 -3.71 30.56 -7.30
N HIS A 558 -4.87 30.04 -7.74
CA HIS A 558 -6.14 30.75 -7.76
C HIS A 558 -6.56 31.24 -6.38
N ASP A 559 -6.44 30.40 -5.36
CA ASP A 559 -6.77 30.78 -3.97
C ASP A 559 -5.93 31.93 -3.45
N ASN A 560 -4.72 32.06 -3.97
CA ASN A 560 -3.77 33.10 -3.63
C ASN A 560 -3.76 34.28 -4.63
N GLY A 561 -4.75 34.38 -5.51
CA GLY A 561 -4.88 35.46 -6.49
C GLY A 561 -3.82 35.44 -7.60
N LEU A 562 -3.16 34.29 -7.80
CA LEU A 562 -2.15 34.06 -8.82
C LEU A 562 -2.78 33.35 -10.03
N ARG A 563 -2.24 33.59 -11.24
CA ARG A 563 -2.73 32.99 -12.48
C ARG A 563 -1.60 32.65 -13.45
N PHE A 564 -1.51 31.39 -13.86
CA PHE A 564 -0.58 30.95 -14.90
C PHE A 564 -0.90 31.56 -16.28
N SER A 565 0.00 31.39 -17.25
CA SER A 565 -0.20 31.82 -18.62
C SER A 565 -1.32 31.04 -19.33
N ASP A 566 -1.93 31.64 -20.36
CA ASP A 566 -2.97 30.95 -21.16
C ASP A 566 -2.44 29.68 -21.81
N LYS A 567 -1.17 29.69 -22.22
CA LYS A 567 -0.49 28.51 -22.78
C LYS A 567 -0.45 27.35 -21.78
N PHE A 568 -0.24 27.64 -20.51
CA PHE A 568 -0.26 26.61 -19.47
C PHE A 568 -1.65 26.00 -19.30
N TYR A 569 -2.69 26.85 -19.22
CA TYR A 569 -4.09 26.36 -19.19
C TYR A 569 -4.47 25.55 -20.43
N ASP A 570 -3.98 25.93 -21.61
CA ASP A 570 -4.22 25.15 -22.84
C ASP A 570 -3.58 23.76 -22.76
N ILE A 571 -2.37 23.64 -22.18
CA ILE A 571 -1.68 22.35 -22.00
C ILE A 571 -2.45 21.49 -20.99
N THR A 572 -2.76 22.03 -19.81
CA THR A 572 -3.41 21.25 -18.75
C THR A 572 -4.86 20.92 -19.08
N LYS A 573 -5.56 21.77 -19.83
CA LYS A 573 -6.88 21.46 -20.38
C LYS A 573 -6.83 20.28 -21.36
N LYS A 574 -5.86 20.26 -22.28
CA LYS A 574 -5.69 19.12 -23.19
C LYS A 574 -5.39 17.83 -22.44
N ALA A 575 -4.53 17.89 -21.41
CA ALA A 575 -4.28 16.76 -20.54
C ALA A 575 -5.56 16.27 -19.85
N ALA A 576 -6.36 17.18 -19.29
CA ALA A 576 -7.66 16.83 -18.69
C ALA A 576 -8.66 16.25 -19.72
N ASP A 577 -8.71 16.78 -20.94
CA ASP A 577 -9.62 16.29 -21.98
C ASP A 577 -9.26 14.88 -22.49
N ILE A 578 -8.01 14.46 -22.38
CA ILE A 578 -7.59 13.12 -22.79
C ILE A 578 -8.29 12.04 -21.97
N GLU A 579 -8.53 12.29 -20.68
CA GLU A 579 -9.17 11.29 -19.83
C GLU A 579 -10.55 10.90 -20.36
N TRP A 580 -11.40 11.86 -20.71
CA TRP A 580 -12.70 11.53 -21.31
C TRP A 580 -12.56 10.97 -22.72
N GLN A 581 -11.57 11.40 -23.50
CA GLN A 581 -11.33 10.90 -24.86
C GLN A 581 -10.93 9.42 -24.88
N PHE A 582 -10.11 9.00 -23.92
CA PHE A 582 -9.59 7.63 -23.78
C PHE A 582 -10.44 6.75 -22.86
N MET A 583 -11.50 7.29 -22.27
CA MET A 583 -12.35 6.54 -21.35
C MET A 583 -12.98 5.32 -22.02
N THR A 584 -12.67 4.14 -21.49
CA THR A 584 -13.27 2.87 -21.87
C THR A 584 -14.74 2.84 -21.44
N PRO A 585 -15.59 1.95 -22.00
CA PRO A 585 -17.03 1.93 -21.70
C PRO A 585 -17.38 1.68 -20.22
N ASN A 586 -16.48 1.08 -19.44
CA ASN A 586 -16.69 0.84 -18.01
C ASN A 586 -16.39 2.09 -17.14
N GLY A 587 -15.90 3.19 -17.73
CA GLY A 587 -15.55 4.41 -17.01
C GLY A 587 -14.08 4.55 -16.62
N ASN A 588 -13.21 3.69 -17.15
CA ASN A 588 -11.80 3.64 -16.80
C ASN A 588 -10.88 4.00 -17.98
N ALA A 589 -9.56 3.84 -17.82
CA ALA A 589 -8.56 4.01 -18.87
C ALA A 589 -8.16 2.67 -19.49
N PRO A 590 -7.70 2.63 -20.76
CA PRO A 590 -7.04 1.45 -21.30
C PRO A 590 -5.72 1.17 -20.58
N TRP A 591 -5.40 -0.11 -20.43
CA TRP A 591 -4.28 -0.60 -19.61
C TRP A 591 -2.95 -0.57 -20.35
N PHE A 592 -2.48 0.63 -20.69
CA PHE A 592 -1.20 0.84 -21.38
C PHE A 592 -0.09 1.28 -20.43
N GLY A 593 1.08 0.66 -20.57
CA GLY A 593 2.26 0.92 -19.74
C GLY A 593 2.00 0.56 -18.28
N ASP A 594 2.67 1.27 -17.39
CA ASP A 594 2.53 1.05 -15.96
C ASP A 594 1.19 1.56 -15.42
N CYS A 595 0.17 0.73 -15.58
CA CYS A 595 -1.21 1.06 -15.30
C CYS A 595 -1.80 -0.03 -14.40
N HIS A 596 -2.46 0.35 -13.31
CA HIS A 596 -3.13 -0.54 -12.36
C HIS A 596 -4.44 0.10 -11.93
N PHE A 597 -5.58 -0.59 -11.98
CA PHE A 597 -6.84 0.01 -11.52
C PHE A 597 -7.84 -0.95 -10.88
N PHE A 598 -8.40 -0.50 -9.75
CA PHE A 598 -9.68 -0.95 -9.19
C PHE A 598 -10.62 0.28 -9.03
N ALA A 599 -11.79 0.23 -9.67
CA ALA A 599 -12.95 1.18 -9.65
C ALA A 599 -12.71 2.62 -10.18
N PRO A 600 -13.72 3.30 -10.79
CA PRO A 600 -13.50 4.19 -11.94
C PRO A 600 -12.96 5.58 -11.58
N TYR A 601 -11.67 5.80 -11.81
CA TYR A 601 -11.00 7.07 -11.57
C TYR A 601 -11.43 8.17 -12.56
N ILE A 602 -11.51 7.89 -13.86
CA ILE A 602 -11.82 8.90 -14.87
C ILE A 602 -13.21 9.50 -14.68
N GLU A 603 -14.23 8.68 -14.38
CA GLU A 603 -15.61 9.17 -14.16
C GLU A 603 -15.68 10.24 -13.06
N ASN A 604 -14.91 10.09 -11.98
CA ASN A 604 -14.87 11.06 -10.89
C ASN A 604 -14.25 12.40 -11.32
N ASN A 605 -13.36 12.37 -12.31
CA ASN A 605 -12.56 13.51 -12.75
C ASN A 605 -13.35 14.43 -13.69
N LEU A 606 -14.35 13.88 -14.39
CA LEU A 606 -15.12 14.59 -15.42
C LEU A 606 -15.80 15.86 -14.90
N CYS A 607 -16.39 15.83 -13.69
CA CYS A 607 -17.04 17.02 -13.14
C CYS A 607 -16.03 18.10 -12.76
N GLU A 608 -14.87 17.73 -12.22
CA GLU A 608 -13.82 18.68 -11.87
C GLU A 608 -13.27 19.37 -13.11
N PHE A 609 -12.96 18.61 -14.17
CA PHE A 609 -12.48 19.16 -15.42
C PHE A 609 -13.51 20.00 -16.15
N ALA A 610 -14.78 19.59 -16.10
CA ALA A 610 -15.87 20.42 -16.58
C ALA A 610 -15.88 21.77 -15.86
N ALA A 611 -15.86 21.77 -14.52
CA ALA A 611 -15.92 22.99 -13.73
C ALA A 611 -14.71 23.92 -13.96
N LEU A 612 -13.50 23.36 -13.97
CA LEU A 612 -12.25 24.13 -13.98
C LEU A 612 -11.87 24.60 -15.39
N TYR A 613 -12.12 23.78 -16.41
CA TYR A 613 -11.71 24.08 -17.79
C TYR A 613 -12.88 24.38 -18.73
N GLY A 614 -14.13 24.32 -18.25
CA GLY A 614 -15.32 24.49 -19.08
C GLY A 614 -15.53 23.34 -20.07
N SER A 615 -15.04 22.13 -19.77
CA SER A 615 -15.12 20.99 -20.69
C SER A 615 -16.56 20.48 -20.82
N SER A 616 -17.18 20.83 -21.96
CA SER A 616 -18.60 20.55 -22.25
C SER A 616 -18.85 19.07 -22.50
N GLU A 617 -17.87 18.39 -23.12
CA GLU A 617 -17.85 16.96 -23.39
C GLU A 617 -17.70 16.15 -22.09
N ALA A 618 -16.78 16.55 -21.20
CA ALA A 618 -16.64 15.92 -19.89
C ALA A 618 -17.95 16.01 -19.09
N LYS A 619 -18.60 17.20 -19.07
CA LYS A 619 -19.90 17.38 -18.42
C LYS A 619 -20.98 16.46 -19.01
N TYR A 620 -21.07 16.38 -20.33
CA TYR A 620 -22.04 15.50 -20.98
C TYR A 620 -21.87 14.04 -20.59
N LEU A 621 -20.62 13.55 -20.56
CA LEU A 621 -20.31 12.18 -20.21
C LEU A 621 -20.58 11.90 -18.72
N ALA A 622 -20.23 12.83 -17.83
CA ALA A 622 -20.58 12.76 -16.42
C ALA A 622 -22.10 12.62 -16.22
N GLU A 623 -22.89 13.48 -16.86
CA GLU A 623 -24.37 13.47 -16.76
C GLU A 623 -25.02 12.24 -17.40
N THR A 624 -24.35 11.60 -18.37
CA THR A 624 -24.92 10.46 -19.12
C THR A 624 -24.52 9.11 -18.54
N LEU A 625 -23.29 8.96 -18.05
CA LEU A 625 -22.72 7.66 -17.67
C LEU A 625 -22.77 7.39 -16.17
N ILE A 626 -22.79 8.43 -15.34
CA ILE A 626 -22.75 8.28 -13.90
C ILE A 626 -24.19 8.35 -13.35
N PRO A 627 -24.75 7.26 -12.81
CA PRO A 627 -26.09 7.29 -12.21
C PRO A 627 -26.09 8.24 -11.01
N ASN A 628 -26.91 9.29 -11.06
CA ASN A 628 -26.82 10.43 -10.13
C ASN A 628 -25.39 10.97 -10.10
N PRO A 629 -24.93 11.67 -11.16
CA PRO A 629 -23.56 12.17 -11.20
C PRO A 629 -23.32 12.92 -9.90
N PRO A 630 -22.24 12.58 -9.17
CA PRO A 630 -21.98 13.21 -7.89
C PRO A 630 -21.95 14.71 -8.20
N ARG A 631 -22.86 15.45 -7.56
CA ARG A 631 -22.89 16.89 -7.71
C ARG A 631 -21.69 17.41 -6.92
N PRO A 632 -21.06 18.53 -7.29
CA PRO A 632 -20.06 19.19 -6.45
C PRO A 632 -20.68 19.70 -5.14
N THR A 633 -21.05 18.77 -4.27
CA THR A 633 -21.74 18.90 -2.99
C THR A 633 -21.40 17.64 -2.22
N GLY A 634 -20.91 17.78 -0.99
CA GLY A 634 -20.85 16.74 0.05
C GLY A 634 -20.06 15.47 -0.29
N GLU A 635 -20.52 14.67 -1.25
CA GLU A 635 -19.95 13.40 -1.70
C GLU A 635 -18.91 13.52 -2.83
N MET A 636 -18.88 14.66 -3.52
CA MET A 636 -17.88 14.98 -4.57
C MET A 636 -16.94 16.12 -4.21
N MET A 637 -17.22 16.76 -3.07
CA MET A 637 -16.19 17.46 -2.29
C MET A 637 -15.18 16.44 -1.72
N ILE A 638 -15.40 15.14 -2.00
CA ILE A 638 -14.65 14.03 -1.46
C ILE A 638 -13.51 13.62 -2.40
N ASP A 639 -12.35 14.22 -2.15
CA ASP A 639 -11.04 14.01 -2.76
C ASP A 639 -10.59 12.53 -2.71
N ARG A 640 -11.09 11.69 -3.61
CA ARG A 640 -10.67 10.27 -3.74
C ARG A 640 -9.28 10.09 -4.35
N LEU A 641 -8.57 11.17 -4.65
CA LEU A 641 -7.24 11.14 -5.23
C LEU A 641 -6.35 12.13 -4.50
N HIS A 642 -5.74 11.61 -3.43
CA HIS A 642 -4.62 12.18 -2.71
C HIS A 642 -3.99 13.38 -3.46
N HIS A 643 -4.24 14.61 -3.01
CA HIS A 643 -3.17 15.53 -2.58
C HIS A 643 -3.50 17.02 -2.68
N GLN A 644 -4.50 17.54 -3.42
CA GLN A 644 -4.44 18.98 -3.77
C GLN A 644 -5.77 19.75 -3.94
N CYS A 645 -6.77 19.48 -3.11
CA CYS A 645 -7.95 20.36 -2.96
C CYS A 645 -7.73 21.42 -1.87
N THR A 646 -8.42 22.56 -2.00
CA THR A 646 -8.37 23.71 -1.09
C THR A 646 -9.74 24.07 -0.50
N GLY A 647 -10.77 23.26 -0.78
CA GLY A 647 -12.14 23.47 -0.29
C GLY A 647 -12.96 24.49 -1.09
N GLU A 648 -12.53 24.85 -2.30
CA GLU A 648 -13.33 25.70 -3.19
C GLU A 648 -14.59 24.96 -3.68
N ASN A 649 -15.75 25.61 -3.55
CA ASN A 649 -16.99 25.10 -4.10
C ASN A 649 -17.06 25.35 -5.63
N ILE A 650 -16.70 24.33 -6.41
CA ILE A 650 -16.71 24.39 -7.88
C ILE A 650 -18.09 24.16 -8.51
N LYS A 651 -19.15 24.01 -7.70
CA LYS A 651 -20.50 23.70 -8.21
C LYS A 651 -21.04 24.74 -9.16
N ALA A 652 -20.91 26.03 -8.80
CA ALA A 652 -21.41 27.11 -9.63
C ALA A 652 -20.72 27.15 -11.00
N ALA A 653 -19.41 26.88 -11.02
CA ALA A 653 -18.65 26.77 -12.26
C ALA A 653 -19.12 25.58 -13.10
N TYR A 654 -19.31 24.40 -12.48
CA TYR A 654 -19.85 23.22 -13.15
C TYR A 654 -21.26 23.46 -13.73
N ASP A 655 -22.18 24.04 -12.94
CA ASP A 655 -23.55 24.33 -13.35
C ASP A 655 -23.59 25.27 -14.58
N ALA A 656 -22.64 26.21 -14.66
CA ALA A 656 -22.53 27.17 -15.76
C ALA A 656 -22.07 26.54 -17.10
N VAL A 657 -21.42 25.38 -17.09
CA VAL A 657 -20.99 24.68 -18.30
C VAL A 657 -22.20 24.10 -19.02
N ILE A 658 -22.26 24.25 -20.34
CA ILE A 658 -23.31 23.65 -21.16
C ILE A 658 -22.83 22.28 -21.64
N ALA A 659 -23.51 21.21 -21.24
CA ALA A 659 -23.17 19.85 -21.66
C ALA A 659 -23.29 19.70 -23.18
N LYS A 660 -22.29 19.08 -23.81
CA LYS A 660 -22.27 18.81 -25.24
C LYS A 660 -21.78 17.40 -25.53
N LYS A 661 -22.58 16.61 -26.26
CA LYS A 661 -22.16 15.30 -26.73
C LYS A 661 -20.88 15.42 -27.57
N PRO A 662 -19.84 14.60 -27.33
CA PRO A 662 -18.66 14.59 -28.17
C PRO A 662 -19.04 14.39 -29.64
N SER A 663 -18.55 15.27 -30.52
CA SER A 663 -18.89 15.26 -31.94
C SER A 663 -18.17 14.17 -32.74
N ARG A 664 -17.15 13.54 -32.14
CA ARG A 664 -16.37 12.45 -32.73
C ARG A 664 -16.50 11.22 -31.83
N LEU A 665 -16.52 10.06 -32.47
CA LEU A 665 -16.46 8.77 -31.78
C LEU A 665 -15.01 8.40 -31.51
N ASP A 666 -14.18 8.51 -32.55
CA ASP A 666 -12.79 8.08 -32.50
C ASP A 666 -11.86 9.26 -32.19
N PHE A 667 -10.72 8.94 -31.55
CA PHE A 667 -9.69 9.91 -31.20
C PHE A 667 -8.31 9.41 -31.62
N ALA A 668 -7.49 10.34 -32.08
CA ALA A 668 -6.08 10.10 -32.35
C ALA A 668 -5.26 11.17 -31.64
N LEU A 669 -4.33 10.73 -30.79
CA LEU A 669 -3.28 11.55 -30.22
C LEU A 669 -2.02 11.29 -31.04
N GLU A 670 -1.88 12.00 -32.16
CA GLU A 670 -0.86 11.72 -33.16
C GLU A 670 0.57 11.97 -32.65
N SER A 671 0.76 12.90 -31.70
CA SER A 671 2.09 13.22 -31.18
C SER A 671 2.55 12.25 -30.11
N SER A 672 1.62 11.69 -29.33
CA SER A 672 1.90 10.67 -28.31
C SER A 672 1.72 9.24 -28.81
N GLY A 673 1.01 9.05 -29.92
CA GLY A 673 0.82 7.78 -30.59
C GLY A 673 -0.28 6.92 -29.98
N TYR A 674 -1.49 7.46 -29.78
CA TYR A 674 -2.62 6.66 -29.30
C TYR A 674 -3.85 6.81 -30.18
N TYR A 675 -4.51 5.69 -30.51
CA TYR A 675 -5.61 5.66 -31.47
C TYR A 675 -6.78 4.87 -30.92
N CYS A 676 -7.92 5.51 -30.75
CA CYS A 676 -9.13 4.94 -30.17
C CYS A 676 -10.25 4.91 -31.20
N MET A 677 -10.96 3.79 -31.29
CA MET A 677 -12.16 3.62 -32.11
C MET A 677 -13.31 3.07 -31.27
N ARG A 678 -14.53 3.60 -31.45
CA ARG A 678 -15.69 3.15 -30.66
C ARG A 678 -17.03 3.25 -31.40
N THR A 679 -18.03 2.49 -30.97
CA THR A 679 -19.38 2.55 -31.58
C THR A 679 -20.18 3.75 -31.11
N ASP A 680 -20.15 4.01 -29.81
CA ASP A 680 -20.75 5.16 -29.17
C ASP A 680 -20.09 5.39 -27.80
N TRP A 681 -20.70 6.25 -26.99
CA TRP A 681 -20.21 6.63 -25.66
C TRP A 681 -20.91 5.87 -24.52
N THR A 682 -21.79 4.92 -24.82
CA THR A 682 -22.56 4.19 -23.81
C THR A 682 -21.70 3.13 -23.12
N ARG A 683 -22.18 2.65 -21.96
CA ARG A 683 -21.54 1.53 -21.25
C ARG A 683 -21.57 0.20 -22.02
N ALA A 684 -22.36 0.10 -23.11
CA ALA A 684 -22.43 -1.08 -23.97
C ALA A 684 -21.60 -0.94 -25.26
N ALA A 685 -20.79 0.13 -25.38
CA ALA A 685 -20.01 0.38 -26.59
C ALA A 685 -18.97 -0.73 -26.82
N ASN A 686 -18.82 -1.10 -28.10
CA ASN A 686 -17.57 -1.70 -28.56
C ASN A 686 -16.50 -0.61 -28.61
N PHE A 687 -15.31 -0.90 -28.10
CA PHE A 687 -14.19 0.03 -28.00
C PHE A 687 -12.91 -0.70 -28.32
N ALA A 688 -12.00 -0.07 -29.05
CA ALA A 688 -10.63 -0.53 -29.18
C ALA A 688 -9.66 0.65 -29.12
N ALA A 689 -8.52 0.45 -28.47
CA ALA A 689 -7.43 1.42 -28.45
C ALA A 689 -6.12 0.72 -28.83
N ILE A 690 -5.28 1.43 -29.60
CA ILE A 690 -3.95 0.98 -30.00
C ILE A 690 -2.92 1.97 -29.46
N GLU A 691 -1.91 1.43 -28.79
CA GLU A 691 -0.76 2.17 -28.29
C GLU A 691 0.41 2.08 -29.27
N ALA A 692 0.73 3.20 -29.90
CA ALA A 692 1.76 3.37 -30.91
C ALA A 692 2.75 4.48 -30.50
N SER A 693 3.06 4.58 -29.21
CA SER A 693 4.00 5.59 -28.73
C SER A 693 5.42 5.25 -29.13
N ALA A 694 6.26 6.27 -29.31
CA ALA A 694 7.69 6.04 -29.46
C ALA A 694 8.27 5.52 -28.13
N ARG A 695 9.18 4.55 -28.22
CA ARG A 695 9.82 3.90 -27.06
C ARG A 695 11.31 4.12 -27.12
N GLY A 696 12.00 4.35 -25.99
CA GLY A 696 13.46 4.36 -26.00
C GLY A 696 14.17 5.13 -24.91
N LYS A 697 15.36 5.67 -25.23
CA LYS A 697 16.24 6.36 -24.27
C LYS A 697 15.71 7.71 -23.74
N VAL A 698 14.62 8.22 -24.32
CA VAL A 698 14.08 9.56 -24.07
C VAL A 698 12.61 9.42 -23.67
N GLY A 699 12.24 9.89 -22.47
CA GLY A 699 10.85 10.11 -22.04
C GLY A 699 10.02 8.89 -21.61
N SER A 700 10.34 7.65 -22.01
CA SER A 700 9.49 6.47 -21.72
C SER A 700 9.91 5.72 -20.45
N SER A 701 9.72 6.31 -19.26
CA SER A 701 9.98 5.58 -18.00
C SER A 701 8.93 4.48 -17.79
N HIS A 702 7.65 4.79 -17.92
CA HIS A 702 6.55 3.88 -17.58
C HIS A 702 5.93 3.14 -18.77
N GLY A 703 6.57 3.27 -19.94
CA GLY A 703 6.22 2.53 -21.13
C GLY A 703 6.71 1.09 -21.11
N HIS A 704 6.02 0.19 -21.79
CA HIS A 704 6.46 -1.19 -21.98
C HIS A 704 7.16 -1.36 -23.33
N SER A 705 7.86 -2.49 -23.54
CA SER A 705 8.54 -2.79 -24.81
C SER A 705 7.55 -2.87 -25.98
N ALA A 706 6.32 -3.29 -25.71
CA ALA A 706 5.29 -3.49 -26.71
C ALA A 706 4.96 -2.20 -27.48
N LEU A 707 4.84 -2.39 -28.79
CA LEU A 707 4.33 -1.41 -29.75
C LEU A 707 3.07 -2.02 -30.32
N PHE A 708 2.11 -1.16 -30.65
CA PHE A 708 0.79 -1.52 -31.15
C PHE A 708 0.02 -2.48 -30.25
N ASP A 709 0.21 -2.37 -28.93
CA ASP A 709 -0.62 -3.09 -27.97
C ASP A 709 -2.09 -2.72 -28.16
N LEU A 710 -2.97 -3.72 -28.07
CA LEU A 710 -4.39 -3.60 -28.35
C LEU A 710 -5.20 -3.82 -27.07
N HIS A 711 -5.88 -2.76 -26.64
CA HIS A 711 -6.94 -2.86 -25.64
C HIS A 711 -8.29 -2.93 -26.37
N LEU A 712 -9.15 -3.87 -26.00
CA LEU A 712 -10.44 -4.06 -26.68
C LEU A 712 -11.56 -4.41 -25.69
N CYS A 713 -12.66 -3.66 -25.79
CA CYS A 713 -13.91 -3.95 -25.11
C CYS A 713 -14.96 -4.42 -26.13
N SER A 714 -15.58 -5.57 -25.84
CA SER A 714 -16.75 -6.06 -26.58
C SER A 714 -18.00 -5.74 -25.79
N ARG A 715 -18.95 -5.03 -26.41
CA ARG A 715 -20.26 -4.69 -25.81
C ARG A 715 -20.16 -4.15 -24.38
N GLY A 716 -19.17 -3.30 -24.11
CA GLY A 716 -18.94 -2.72 -22.79
C GLY A 716 -17.99 -3.47 -21.86
N ARG A 717 -17.76 -4.78 -22.10
CA ARG A 717 -16.90 -5.61 -21.27
C ARG A 717 -15.47 -5.58 -21.79
N GLU A 718 -14.49 -5.35 -20.91
CA GLU A 718 -13.07 -5.44 -21.24
C GLU A 718 -12.69 -6.89 -21.55
N ILE A 719 -12.16 -7.14 -22.76
CA ILE A 719 -11.79 -8.47 -23.24
C ILE A 719 -10.27 -8.60 -23.38
N LEU A 720 -9.67 -7.70 -24.16
CA LEU A 720 -8.21 -7.63 -24.30
C LEU A 720 -7.71 -6.51 -23.40
N VAL A 721 -6.95 -6.88 -22.37
CA VAL A 721 -6.39 -5.95 -21.38
C VAL A 721 -4.93 -6.27 -21.14
N GLY A 722 -4.13 -5.26 -20.84
CA GLY A 722 -2.72 -5.46 -20.49
C GLY A 722 -2.54 -6.21 -19.17
N ASN A 723 -1.33 -6.68 -18.90
CA ASN A 723 -0.96 -7.25 -17.59
C ASN A 723 -0.62 -6.18 -16.54
N GLY A 724 -0.81 -4.90 -16.86
CA GLY A 724 -0.53 -3.78 -15.94
C GLY A 724 0.94 -3.66 -15.55
N LYS A 725 1.22 -2.88 -14.50
CA LYS A 725 2.58 -2.52 -14.08
C LYS A 725 3.37 -3.64 -13.36
N GLY A 726 2.74 -4.63 -12.73
CA GLY A 726 3.44 -5.50 -11.78
C GLY A 726 4.02 -4.78 -10.56
N PRO A 727 4.97 -5.39 -9.82
CA PRO A 727 5.49 -4.87 -8.56
C PRO A 727 6.56 -3.80 -8.79
N ASP A 728 6.54 -2.77 -7.93
CA ASP A 728 7.63 -1.80 -7.82
C ASP A 728 8.83 -2.47 -7.15
N VAL A 729 9.78 -2.90 -7.96
CA VAL A 729 10.97 -3.58 -7.47
C VAL A 729 12.20 -2.72 -7.78
N GLY A 730 12.97 -2.39 -6.74
CA GLY A 730 14.30 -1.78 -6.90
C GLY A 730 15.33 -2.76 -7.49
N ASP A 731 14.98 -4.04 -7.53
CA ASP A 731 15.77 -5.09 -8.17
C ASP A 731 15.51 -5.15 -9.68
N MET A 732 16.49 -4.68 -10.43
CA MET A 732 16.51 -4.66 -11.89
C MET A 732 16.53 -6.06 -12.54
N THR A 733 16.63 -7.13 -11.75
CA THR A 733 16.67 -8.53 -12.19
C THR A 733 15.38 -9.31 -11.92
N ASN A 734 14.36 -8.68 -11.33
CA ASN A 734 13.08 -9.32 -11.06
C ASN A 734 12.41 -9.78 -12.36
N MET A 735 12.33 -11.09 -12.55
CA MET A 735 11.83 -11.69 -13.78
C MET A 735 10.33 -11.43 -14.01
N ASP A 736 9.54 -11.32 -12.95
CA ASP A 736 8.09 -11.07 -13.07
C ASP A 736 7.81 -9.67 -13.63
N ARG A 737 8.54 -8.66 -13.15
CA ARG A 737 8.50 -7.30 -13.69
C ARG A 737 9.03 -7.25 -15.12
N MET A 738 10.15 -7.93 -15.40
CA MET A 738 10.73 -7.98 -16.75
C MET A 738 9.79 -8.61 -17.76
N TRP A 739 9.09 -9.69 -17.39
CA TRP A 739 8.09 -10.30 -18.26
C TRP A 739 6.89 -9.38 -18.47
N ARG A 740 6.35 -8.72 -17.43
CA ARG A 740 5.20 -7.82 -17.61
C ARG A 740 5.46 -6.66 -18.56
N ILE A 741 6.68 -6.13 -18.60
CA ILE A 741 7.06 -5.07 -19.55
C ILE A 741 7.55 -5.58 -20.91
N SER A 742 7.62 -6.90 -21.11
CA SER A 742 8.02 -7.55 -22.37
C SER A 742 6.99 -7.34 -23.48
N THR A 743 7.38 -7.63 -24.73
CA THR A 743 6.46 -7.58 -25.88
C THR A 743 5.44 -8.71 -25.82
N ALA A 744 5.85 -9.89 -25.36
CA ALA A 744 5.00 -11.08 -25.35
C ALA A 744 3.87 -11.03 -24.30
N SER A 745 3.99 -10.17 -23.28
CA SER A 745 2.93 -9.94 -22.27
C SER A 745 1.84 -8.97 -22.72
N HIS A 746 1.79 -8.61 -24.00
CA HIS A 746 0.86 -7.64 -24.57
C HIS A 746 0.07 -8.25 -25.73
N SER A 747 -1.04 -7.60 -26.11
CA SER A 747 -1.84 -8.05 -27.25
C SER A 747 -1.21 -7.53 -28.53
N THR A 748 -0.02 -8.03 -28.85
CA THR A 748 0.80 -7.64 -30.00
C THR A 748 1.46 -8.85 -30.66
N ALA A 749 2.32 -8.69 -31.65
CA ALA A 749 2.94 -9.80 -32.35
C ALA A 749 4.47 -9.75 -32.26
N THR A 750 5.12 -10.92 -32.19
CA THR A 750 6.57 -11.05 -32.07
C THR A 750 7.18 -11.90 -33.19
N VAL A 751 8.45 -11.61 -33.52
CA VAL A 751 9.29 -12.43 -34.40
C VAL A 751 10.38 -13.10 -33.58
N ASP A 752 10.58 -14.40 -33.73
CA ASP A 752 11.65 -15.19 -33.08
C ASP A 752 11.70 -15.09 -31.55
N GLY A 753 10.59 -14.70 -30.91
CA GLY A 753 10.50 -14.47 -29.46
C GLY A 753 11.20 -13.19 -28.99
N GLU A 754 11.53 -12.28 -29.91
CA GLU A 754 12.32 -11.08 -29.64
C GLU A 754 11.47 -9.86 -29.31
N GLU A 755 12.01 -8.99 -28.45
CA GLU A 755 11.40 -7.73 -28.04
C GLU A 755 11.30 -6.73 -29.19
N HIS A 756 10.21 -5.94 -29.22
CA HIS A 756 10.16 -4.74 -30.04
C HIS A 756 11.27 -3.77 -29.66
N VAL A 757 11.42 -3.49 -28.36
CA VAL A 757 12.50 -2.64 -27.85
C VAL A 757 13.24 -3.38 -26.74
N PRO A 758 14.52 -3.79 -26.95
CA PRO A 758 15.17 -4.65 -25.97
C PRO A 758 15.34 -3.94 -24.63
N ILE A 759 14.79 -4.57 -23.59
CA ILE A 759 14.77 -4.10 -22.21
C ILE A 759 16.18 -4.25 -21.63
N LYS A 760 16.75 -3.15 -21.15
CA LYS A 760 18.03 -3.16 -20.44
C LYS A 760 17.83 -3.28 -18.93
N ALA A 761 16.76 -2.66 -18.44
CA ALA A 761 16.47 -2.45 -17.04
C ALA A 761 15.02 -1.93 -16.92
N ILE A 762 14.42 -1.99 -15.72
CA ILE A 762 13.19 -1.26 -15.40
C ILE A 762 13.32 0.19 -15.87
N TYR A 763 12.31 0.68 -16.60
CA TYR A 763 12.27 2.04 -17.17
C TYR A 763 13.38 2.39 -18.17
N ARG A 764 14.14 1.40 -18.67
CA ARG A 764 15.31 1.63 -19.52
C ARG A 764 15.40 0.64 -20.67
N PHE A 765 15.38 1.20 -21.88
CA PHE A 765 15.54 0.46 -23.13
C PHE A 765 16.93 0.67 -23.73
N SER A 766 17.45 -0.36 -24.41
CA SER A 766 18.77 -0.31 -25.06
C SER A 766 18.76 0.45 -26.40
N ARG A 767 17.59 0.56 -27.03
CA ARG A 767 17.35 1.22 -28.32
C ARG A 767 16.13 2.14 -28.23
N THR A 768 16.00 3.03 -29.20
CA THR A 768 14.78 3.80 -29.45
C THR A 768 14.10 3.27 -30.70
N GLU A 769 12.80 3.00 -30.62
CA GLU A 769 11.94 2.70 -31.75
C GLU A 769 10.86 3.77 -31.87
N THR A 770 10.63 4.25 -33.09
CA THR A 770 9.58 5.22 -33.39
C THR A 770 8.67 4.62 -34.45
N PRO A 771 7.48 4.14 -34.08
CA PRO A 771 6.55 3.59 -35.05
C PRO A 771 6.08 4.68 -36.02
N THR A 772 5.80 4.28 -37.26
CA THR A 772 5.21 5.13 -38.29
C THR A 772 3.76 4.76 -38.47
N ILE A 773 2.86 5.73 -38.34
CA ILE A 773 1.43 5.55 -38.63
C ILE A 773 1.17 6.05 -40.04
N ASP A 774 0.92 5.12 -40.96
CA ASP A 774 0.79 5.43 -42.38
C ASP A 774 -0.65 5.74 -42.81
N ASP A 775 -1.66 5.32 -42.05
CA ASP A 775 -3.06 5.65 -42.30
C ASP A 775 -3.91 5.56 -41.02
N TRP A 776 -4.74 6.57 -40.78
CA TRP A 776 -5.77 6.58 -39.75
C TRP A 776 -7.05 7.15 -40.34
N ARG A 777 -8.15 6.40 -40.24
CA ARG A 777 -9.47 6.82 -40.76
C ARG A 777 -10.53 6.66 -39.69
N SER A 778 -11.33 7.71 -39.54
CA SER A 778 -12.50 7.76 -38.67
C SER A 778 -13.71 8.11 -39.52
N GLU A 779 -14.43 7.08 -39.99
CA GLU A 779 -15.61 7.22 -40.84
C GLU A 779 -16.89 6.89 -40.06
N ALA A 780 -18.06 7.22 -40.62
CA ALA A 780 -19.33 6.93 -39.97
C ALA A 780 -19.53 5.43 -39.72
N ASP A 781 -19.23 4.59 -40.72
CA ASP A 781 -19.51 3.16 -40.68
C ASP A 781 -18.30 2.30 -40.27
N TYR A 782 -17.08 2.85 -40.34
CA TYR A 782 -15.86 2.13 -39.99
C TYR A 782 -14.76 3.02 -39.42
N ALA A 783 -13.78 2.40 -38.76
CA ALA A 783 -12.50 3.01 -38.44
C ALA A 783 -11.35 2.13 -38.97
N TYR A 784 -10.20 2.72 -39.26
CA TYR A 784 -9.03 1.99 -39.77
C TYR A 784 -7.73 2.57 -39.24
N PHE A 785 -6.85 1.68 -38.78
CA PHE A 785 -5.48 1.99 -38.36
C PHE A 785 -4.49 1.16 -39.17
N SER A 786 -3.39 1.78 -39.60
CA SER A 786 -2.23 1.10 -40.16
C SER A 786 -0.95 1.75 -39.61
N GLY A 787 -0.12 0.93 -38.96
CA GLY A 787 1.15 1.36 -38.40
C GLY A 787 2.25 0.32 -38.59
N SER A 788 3.48 0.77 -38.79
CA SER A 788 4.67 -0.10 -38.91
C SER A 788 5.81 0.32 -38.00
N HIS A 789 6.67 -0.64 -37.65
CA HIS A 789 7.92 -0.43 -36.91
C HIS A 789 9.06 -1.29 -37.49
N GLU A 790 10.29 -0.90 -37.16
CA GLU A 790 11.56 -1.49 -37.65
C GLU A 790 12.33 -2.22 -36.52
N ALA A 791 11.59 -2.65 -35.50
CA ALA A 791 12.13 -3.32 -34.32
C ALA A 791 13.00 -4.55 -34.65
N TYR A 792 12.64 -5.28 -35.69
CA TYR A 792 13.25 -6.57 -36.06
C TYR A 792 14.32 -6.46 -37.16
N ASP A 793 14.65 -5.25 -37.61
CA ASP A 793 15.78 -4.98 -38.51
C ASP A 793 17.12 -5.38 -37.90
N ARG A 794 17.18 -5.42 -36.56
CA ARG A 794 18.36 -5.77 -35.75
C ARG A 794 18.63 -7.27 -35.69
N LEU A 795 17.69 -8.12 -36.10
CA LEU A 795 17.86 -9.56 -36.02
C LEU A 795 18.97 -10.01 -36.97
N ALA A 796 19.61 -11.14 -36.67
CA ALA A 796 20.66 -11.70 -37.54
C ALA A 796 20.14 -11.99 -38.96
N SER A 797 18.86 -12.41 -39.05
CA SER A 797 18.06 -12.47 -40.27
C SER A 797 16.97 -11.38 -40.17
N PRO A 798 17.16 -10.20 -40.78
CA PRO A 798 16.27 -9.06 -40.55
C PRO A 798 14.85 -9.24 -41.09
N VAL A 799 13.86 -8.87 -40.28
CA VAL A 799 12.47 -8.63 -40.69
C VAL A 799 12.24 -7.12 -40.72
N SER A 800 12.36 -6.53 -41.90
CA SER A 800 12.54 -5.09 -42.13
C SER A 800 11.26 -4.27 -42.15
N GLU A 801 10.11 -4.90 -42.31
CA GLU A 801 8.81 -4.23 -42.17
C GLU A 801 7.88 -5.09 -41.34
N SER A 802 7.60 -4.65 -40.12
CA SER A 802 6.54 -5.22 -39.28
C SER A 802 5.39 -4.22 -39.20
N ARG A 803 4.21 -4.63 -39.67
CA ARG A 803 3.05 -3.74 -39.78
C ARG A 803 1.83 -4.38 -39.14
N ARG A 804 1.17 -3.61 -38.29
CA ARG A 804 -0.15 -3.95 -37.73
C ARG A 804 -1.21 -3.08 -38.35
N LYS A 805 -2.37 -3.68 -38.64
CA LYS A 805 -3.55 -2.99 -39.12
C LYS A 805 -4.79 -3.45 -38.37
N LEU A 806 -5.67 -2.51 -38.07
CA LEU A 806 -6.96 -2.79 -37.46
C LEU A 806 -8.06 -2.08 -38.26
N PHE A 807 -8.92 -2.86 -38.92
CA PHE A 807 -10.15 -2.37 -39.52
C PHE A 807 -11.31 -2.68 -38.58
N TYR A 808 -12.13 -1.68 -38.24
CA TYR A 808 -13.32 -1.86 -37.43
C TYR A 808 -14.56 -1.52 -38.24
N LEU A 809 -15.37 -2.52 -38.56
CA LEU A 809 -16.73 -2.28 -39.06
C LEU A 809 -17.63 -2.04 -37.86
N ARG A 810 -18.13 -0.80 -37.71
CA ARG A 810 -18.83 -0.40 -36.49
C ARG A 810 -19.99 -1.33 -36.19
N ASP A 811 -20.11 -1.69 -34.91
CA ASP A 811 -21.14 -2.58 -34.37
C ASP A 811 -21.12 -4.03 -34.90
N ASN A 812 -20.15 -4.39 -35.76
CA ASN A 812 -20.11 -5.70 -36.41
C ASN A 812 -18.88 -6.51 -35.99
N TYR A 813 -17.67 -6.14 -36.41
CA TYR A 813 -16.44 -6.90 -36.15
C TYR A 813 -15.18 -6.08 -36.42
N TRP A 814 -14.04 -6.59 -35.93
CA TRP A 814 -12.71 -6.11 -36.30
C TRP A 814 -11.98 -7.11 -37.20
N ILE A 815 -11.09 -6.61 -38.05
CA ILE A 815 -10.11 -7.40 -38.79
C ILE A 815 -8.73 -6.90 -38.35
N LEU A 816 -7.97 -7.78 -37.69
CA LEU A 816 -6.59 -7.54 -37.29
C LEU A 816 -5.65 -8.22 -38.29
N ILE A 817 -4.71 -7.46 -38.84
CA ILE A 817 -3.70 -7.96 -39.77
C ILE A 817 -2.32 -7.60 -39.25
N ASP A 818 -1.50 -8.62 -38.98
CA ASP A 818 -0.08 -8.46 -38.65
C ASP A 818 0.77 -8.99 -39.80
N ARG A 819 1.60 -8.13 -40.39
CA ARG A 819 2.40 -8.42 -41.58
C ARG A 819 3.87 -8.28 -41.27
N PHE A 820 4.64 -9.29 -41.67
CA PHE A 820 6.08 -9.34 -41.47
C PHE A 820 6.77 -9.53 -42.81
N TYR A 821 7.72 -8.64 -43.09
CA TYR A 821 8.54 -8.70 -44.29
C TYR A 821 9.98 -9.11 -43.93
N ALA A 822 10.33 -10.35 -44.24
CA ALA A 822 11.70 -10.84 -44.13
C ALA A 822 12.49 -10.48 -45.39
N ASN A 823 13.71 -9.96 -45.21
CA ASN A 823 14.60 -9.64 -46.33
C ASN A 823 15.21 -10.89 -46.99
N THR A 824 15.12 -12.04 -46.32
CA THR A 824 15.75 -13.29 -46.70
C THR A 824 14.76 -14.46 -46.60
N GLU A 825 15.00 -15.50 -47.38
CA GLU A 825 14.27 -16.78 -47.29
C GLU A 825 14.84 -17.62 -46.15
N THR A 826 14.77 -17.08 -44.93
CA THR A 826 15.21 -17.74 -43.70
C THR A 826 14.01 -18.15 -42.86
N PRO A 827 14.07 -19.27 -42.13
CA PRO A 827 13.01 -19.66 -41.20
C PRO A 827 12.89 -18.63 -40.07
N HIS A 828 11.65 -18.29 -39.73
CA HIS A 828 11.28 -17.45 -38.60
C HIS A 828 10.08 -18.05 -37.87
N THR A 829 9.98 -17.78 -36.57
CA THR A 829 8.79 -18.08 -35.77
C THR A 829 8.02 -16.80 -35.51
N TYR A 830 6.86 -16.67 -36.13
CA TYR A 830 5.93 -15.56 -35.92
C TYR A 830 4.91 -15.92 -34.85
N ARG A 831 4.64 -15.01 -33.92
CA ARG A 831 3.60 -15.21 -32.89
C ARG A 831 2.69 -13.99 -32.79
N GLN A 832 1.38 -14.20 -32.85
CA GLN A 832 0.38 -13.17 -32.51
C GLN A 832 -0.17 -13.48 -31.12
N HIS A 833 0.08 -12.56 -30.17
CA HIS A 833 -0.29 -12.69 -28.76
C HIS A 833 -1.56 -11.90 -28.47
N PHE A 834 -2.40 -12.46 -27.60
CA PHE A 834 -3.60 -11.83 -27.05
C PHE A 834 -3.66 -12.06 -25.54
N GLN A 835 -3.81 -10.97 -24.81
CA GLN A 835 -3.92 -10.95 -23.35
C GLN A 835 -5.40 -10.89 -22.97
N VAL A 836 -5.98 -12.05 -22.68
CA VAL A 836 -7.44 -12.16 -22.48
C VAL A 836 -7.76 -12.04 -20.98
N GLY A 837 -8.43 -10.94 -20.60
CA GLY A 837 -8.78 -10.64 -19.21
C GLY A 837 -10.05 -11.33 -18.71
N VAL A 838 -10.61 -12.23 -19.51
CA VAL A 838 -11.86 -12.93 -19.20
C VAL A 838 -11.69 -14.41 -19.48
N ASP A 839 -12.62 -15.22 -18.97
CA ASP A 839 -12.66 -16.63 -19.30
C ASP A 839 -12.75 -16.81 -20.81
N VAL A 840 -11.89 -17.69 -21.33
CA VAL A 840 -11.75 -17.98 -22.75
C VAL A 840 -11.49 -19.46 -22.93
N GLU A 841 -12.04 -20.02 -24.00
CA GLU A 841 -11.84 -21.41 -24.38
C GLU A 841 -11.36 -21.50 -25.82
N GLN A 842 -10.40 -22.40 -26.04
CA GLN A 842 -10.00 -22.81 -27.36
C GLN A 842 -11.08 -23.74 -27.96
N CYS A 843 -11.37 -23.54 -29.23
CA CYS A 843 -12.34 -24.29 -30.00
C CYS A 843 -11.66 -24.98 -31.19
N GLU A 844 -12.44 -25.77 -31.95
CA GLU A 844 -11.98 -26.35 -33.21
C GLU A 844 -11.51 -25.28 -34.21
N ASN A 845 -10.67 -25.69 -35.17
CA ASN A 845 -10.14 -24.82 -36.24
C ASN A 845 -9.39 -23.59 -35.71
N ASN A 846 -8.58 -23.76 -34.65
CA ASN A 846 -7.78 -22.70 -34.03
C ASN A 846 -8.61 -21.51 -33.50
N ARG A 847 -9.93 -21.63 -33.34
CA ARG A 847 -10.74 -20.54 -32.81
C ARG A 847 -10.61 -20.43 -31.30
N ALA A 848 -10.95 -19.25 -30.76
CA ALA A 848 -11.15 -19.08 -29.34
C ALA A 848 -12.41 -18.25 -29.07
N VAL A 849 -13.09 -18.51 -27.95
CA VAL A 849 -14.34 -17.82 -27.58
C VAL A 849 -14.29 -17.41 -26.12
N THR A 850 -14.60 -16.15 -25.83
CA THR A 850 -14.74 -15.70 -24.43
C THR A 850 -16.11 -16.04 -23.87
N LYS A 851 -16.18 -16.18 -22.54
CA LYS A 851 -17.40 -16.53 -21.80
C LYS A 851 -17.70 -15.56 -20.66
N GLY A 852 -18.95 -15.57 -20.23
CA GLY A 852 -19.48 -14.76 -19.13
C GLY A 852 -20.67 -13.91 -19.55
N ASP A 853 -21.30 -13.26 -18.56
CA ASP A 853 -22.45 -12.38 -18.78
C ASP A 853 -22.02 -11.09 -19.49
N GLY A 854 -22.90 -10.56 -20.35
CA GLY A 854 -22.66 -9.33 -21.09
C GLY A 854 -21.85 -9.55 -22.37
N GLY A 855 -20.83 -8.73 -22.61
CA GLY A 855 -20.06 -8.77 -23.85
C GLY A 855 -19.08 -9.94 -23.92
N ASN A 856 -19.00 -10.57 -25.09
CA ASN A 856 -18.02 -11.63 -25.40
C ASN A 856 -17.41 -11.41 -26.79
N LEU A 857 -16.30 -12.09 -27.08
CA LEU A 857 -15.56 -11.99 -28.33
C LEU A 857 -15.23 -13.39 -28.87
N LEU A 858 -15.47 -13.57 -30.17
CA LEU A 858 -15.05 -14.75 -30.92
C LEU A 858 -13.80 -14.38 -31.73
N PHE A 859 -12.72 -15.12 -31.51
CA PHE A 859 -11.47 -15.04 -32.27
C PHE A 859 -11.54 -16.02 -33.42
N VAL A 860 -11.46 -15.50 -34.65
CA VAL A 860 -11.53 -16.30 -35.88
C VAL A 860 -10.28 -16.06 -36.72
N PRO A 861 -9.20 -16.84 -36.50
CA PRO A 861 -8.07 -16.87 -37.42
C PRO A 861 -8.53 -17.29 -38.81
N VAL A 862 -8.07 -16.60 -39.84
CA VAL A 862 -8.46 -16.90 -41.23
C VAL A 862 -7.62 -18.06 -41.74
N PRO A 863 -8.22 -19.18 -42.19
CA PRO A 863 -7.47 -20.32 -42.70
C PRO A 863 -6.51 -19.93 -43.83
N GLY A 864 -5.24 -20.33 -43.70
CA GLY A 864 -4.17 -20.00 -44.67
C GLY A 864 -3.43 -18.70 -44.35
N ALA A 865 -3.91 -17.93 -43.37
CA ALA A 865 -3.24 -16.80 -42.74
C ALA A 865 -3.36 -16.89 -41.21
N ASP A 866 -3.44 -18.13 -40.69
CA ASP A 866 -3.57 -18.48 -39.28
C ASP A 866 -2.27 -19.10 -38.72
N GLY A 867 -2.26 -19.33 -37.41
CA GLY A 867 -1.22 -20.08 -36.72
C GLY A 867 -1.82 -21.13 -35.79
N ASP A 868 -0.97 -22.00 -35.28
CA ASP A 868 -1.33 -22.98 -34.27
C ASP A 868 -1.70 -22.24 -32.98
N CYS A 869 -2.91 -22.52 -32.50
CA CYS A 869 -3.47 -21.86 -31.32
C CYS A 869 -2.98 -22.55 -30.03
N ASP A 870 -2.38 -21.76 -29.14
CA ASP A 870 -2.11 -22.12 -27.75
C ASP A 870 -2.91 -21.22 -26.82
N LEU A 871 -3.58 -21.83 -25.83
CA LEU A 871 -4.27 -21.11 -24.77
C LEU A 871 -3.71 -21.57 -23.41
N SER A 872 -2.88 -20.73 -22.82
CA SER A 872 -2.20 -21.00 -21.56
C SER A 872 -2.58 -20.00 -20.46
N PRO A 873 -2.41 -20.34 -19.17
CA PRO A 873 -2.43 -19.36 -18.08
C PRO A 873 -1.33 -18.31 -18.23
N CYS A 874 -1.39 -17.23 -17.44
CA CYS A 874 -0.27 -16.29 -17.30
C CYS A 874 1.02 -17.05 -16.95
N PRO A 875 2.12 -16.93 -17.71
CA PRO A 875 3.37 -17.64 -17.45
C PRO A 875 4.09 -17.18 -16.18
N TYR A 876 3.87 -15.93 -15.79
CA TYR A 876 4.43 -15.31 -14.58
C TYR A 876 3.30 -14.68 -13.76
N PRO A 877 2.43 -15.50 -13.13
CA PRO A 877 1.32 -14.99 -12.34
C PRO A 877 1.86 -14.32 -11.09
N LEU A 878 1.21 -13.24 -10.65
CA LEU A 878 1.48 -12.60 -9.37
C LEU A 878 0.22 -12.54 -8.53
N ASP A 879 0.35 -12.89 -7.26
CA ASP A 879 -0.71 -12.75 -6.27
C ASP A 879 -1.10 -11.27 -6.16
N ASP A 880 -2.39 -10.99 -5.96
CA ASP A 880 -2.99 -9.65 -5.91
C ASP A 880 -2.92 -8.80 -7.18
N TYR A 881 -2.30 -9.31 -8.25
CA TYR A 881 -2.33 -8.68 -9.57
C TYR A 881 -3.33 -9.36 -10.50
N PHE A 882 -3.80 -8.58 -11.46
CA PHE A 882 -4.56 -9.13 -12.56
C PHE A 882 -3.65 -9.97 -13.47
N ASN A 883 -4.07 -11.21 -13.73
CA ASN A 883 -3.32 -12.20 -14.50
C ASN A 883 -4.14 -12.66 -15.69
N THR A 884 -3.80 -12.18 -16.89
CA THR A 884 -4.54 -12.52 -18.11
C THR A 884 -4.24 -13.95 -18.58
N ARG A 885 -5.17 -14.53 -19.35
CA ARG A 885 -4.93 -15.76 -20.12
C ARG A 885 -4.14 -15.41 -21.38
N GLN A 886 -3.14 -16.22 -21.71
CA GLN A 886 -2.36 -16.08 -22.94
C GLN A 886 -3.03 -16.86 -24.07
N LEU A 887 -3.58 -16.16 -25.05
CA LEU A 887 -3.99 -16.75 -26.31
C LEU A 887 -2.94 -16.39 -27.37
N VAL A 888 -2.25 -17.39 -27.91
CA VAL A 888 -1.13 -17.19 -28.85
C VAL A 888 -1.36 -18.00 -30.12
N TYR A 889 -1.20 -17.35 -31.27
CA TYR A 889 -1.14 -18.02 -32.57
C TYR A 889 0.29 -18.07 -33.05
N THR A 890 0.85 -19.27 -33.19
CA THR A 890 2.25 -19.47 -33.61
C THR A 890 2.33 -20.00 -35.04
N ARG A 891 3.25 -19.46 -35.83
CA ARG A 891 3.54 -19.93 -37.18
C ARG A 891 5.04 -19.96 -37.42
N ASP A 892 5.56 -21.14 -37.74
CA ASP A 892 6.89 -21.29 -38.30
C ASP A 892 6.79 -21.19 -39.83
N GLU A 893 7.50 -20.23 -40.43
CA GLU A 893 7.45 -19.98 -41.87
C GLU A 893 8.82 -19.54 -42.40
N THR A 894 9.09 -19.81 -43.68
CA THR A 894 10.29 -19.27 -44.34
C THR A 894 9.97 -17.93 -44.99
N GLY A 895 10.79 -16.93 -44.70
CA GLY A 895 10.60 -15.60 -45.25
C GLY A 895 9.41 -14.87 -44.63
N SER A 896 8.66 -14.12 -45.45
CA SER A 896 7.60 -13.22 -45.00
C SER A 896 6.31 -13.96 -44.62
N PHE A 897 5.57 -13.45 -43.63
CA PHE A 897 4.28 -14.02 -43.23
C PHE A 897 3.24 -12.95 -42.89
N THR A 898 1.95 -13.33 -42.91
CA THR A 898 0.83 -12.43 -42.56
C THR A 898 -0.21 -13.20 -41.76
N PHE A 899 -0.49 -12.73 -40.55
CA PHE A 899 -1.66 -13.16 -39.79
C PHE A 899 -2.88 -12.33 -40.20
N VAL A 900 -4.04 -12.99 -40.30
CA VAL A 900 -5.33 -12.33 -40.41
C VAL A 900 -6.29 -12.97 -39.41
N THR A 901 -6.83 -12.16 -38.49
CA THR A 901 -7.73 -12.62 -37.44
C THR A 901 -8.96 -11.71 -37.41
N VAL A 902 -10.15 -12.30 -37.56
CA VAL A 902 -11.43 -11.58 -37.44
C VAL A 902 -11.91 -11.71 -36.00
N LEU A 903 -12.18 -10.58 -35.35
CA LEU A 903 -12.65 -10.51 -33.96
C LEU A 903 -14.13 -10.11 -33.97
N VAL A 904 -15.01 -11.00 -33.52
CA VAL A 904 -16.47 -10.80 -33.63
C VAL A 904 -17.09 -10.62 -32.24
N PRO A 905 -17.59 -9.42 -31.88
CA PRO A 905 -18.29 -9.17 -30.63
C PRO A 905 -19.68 -9.80 -30.62
N PHE A 906 -20.08 -10.37 -29.49
CA PHE A 906 -21.43 -10.90 -29.27
C PHE A 906 -21.86 -10.71 -27.80
N LEU A 907 -23.11 -11.06 -27.48
CA LEU A 907 -23.68 -10.93 -26.14
C LEU A 907 -23.97 -12.30 -25.54
N ASN A 908 -23.66 -12.46 -24.25
CA ASN A 908 -23.94 -13.64 -23.45
C ASN A 908 -23.50 -14.93 -24.17
N GLU A 909 -24.42 -15.87 -24.37
CA GLU A 909 -24.18 -17.15 -25.02
C GLU A 909 -24.49 -17.14 -26.53
N ASP A 910 -24.85 -15.98 -27.11
CA ASP A 910 -25.27 -15.84 -28.52
C ASP A 910 -24.06 -15.84 -29.48
N VAL A 911 -23.25 -16.90 -29.44
CA VAL A 911 -22.06 -17.06 -30.30
C VAL A 911 -22.50 -17.06 -31.77
N PRO A 912 -22.01 -16.13 -32.60
CA PRO A 912 -22.43 -16.04 -34.01
C PRO A 912 -21.84 -17.17 -34.85
N ASP A 913 -22.58 -17.61 -35.87
CA ASP A 913 -22.04 -18.49 -36.91
C ASP A 913 -21.19 -17.66 -37.87
N VAL A 914 -19.86 -17.91 -37.86
CA VAL A 914 -18.88 -17.12 -38.60
C VAL A 914 -18.09 -18.01 -39.54
N GLN A 915 -18.10 -17.68 -40.82
CA GLN A 915 -17.26 -18.28 -41.85
C GLN A 915 -16.39 -17.19 -42.48
N VAL A 916 -15.09 -17.48 -42.62
CA VAL A 916 -14.14 -16.55 -43.23
C VAL A 916 -13.30 -17.29 -44.26
N GLU A 917 -13.08 -16.68 -45.42
CA GLU A 917 -12.25 -17.24 -46.48
C GLU A 917 -11.33 -16.15 -47.06
N LEU A 918 -10.08 -16.53 -47.36
CA LEU A 918 -9.19 -15.70 -48.17
C LEU A 918 -9.71 -15.69 -49.61
N LEU A 919 -9.79 -14.50 -50.19
CA LEU A 919 -10.14 -14.29 -51.58
C LEU A 919 -8.92 -13.80 -52.38
N PRO A 920 -8.71 -14.30 -53.60
CA PRO A 920 -7.70 -13.74 -54.48
C PRO A 920 -8.06 -12.30 -54.84
N VAL A 921 -7.14 -11.39 -54.60
CA VAL A 921 -7.23 -10.01 -55.07
C VAL A 921 -6.47 -9.95 -56.40
N GLU A 922 -7.17 -9.68 -57.49
CA GLU A 922 -6.55 -9.54 -58.80
C GLU A 922 -6.31 -8.07 -59.11
N ALA A 923 -5.11 -7.71 -59.53
CA ALA A 923 -4.78 -6.38 -60.06
C ALA A 923 -3.72 -6.54 -61.16
N ASP A 924 -3.73 -5.67 -62.17
CA ASP A 924 -2.82 -5.76 -63.32
C ASP A 924 -2.75 -7.18 -63.94
N VAL A 925 -3.91 -7.80 -64.13
CA VAL A 925 -4.08 -9.12 -64.76
C VAL A 925 -3.39 -10.29 -64.03
N ARG A 926 -3.02 -10.12 -62.76
CA ARG A 926 -2.46 -11.18 -61.90
C ARG A 926 -3.11 -11.20 -60.53
N ILE A 927 -3.01 -12.34 -59.85
CA ILE A 927 -3.35 -12.46 -58.44
C ILE A 927 -2.21 -11.81 -57.63
N LEU A 928 -2.58 -10.88 -56.75
CA LEU A 928 -1.69 -10.25 -55.80
C LEU A 928 -1.31 -11.23 -54.69
N SER A 929 -0.07 -11.17 -54.25
CA SER A 929 0.40 -11.95 -53.10
C SER A 929 -0.16 -11.40 -51.78
N ALA A 930 -0.07 -12.17 -50.69
CA ALA A 930 -0.41 -11.69 -49.34
C ALA A 930 0.45 -10.48 -48.90
N ARG A 931 1.60 -10.26 -49.56
CA ARG A 931 2.39 -9.05 -49.38
C ARG A 931 1.73 -7.83 -50.01
N GLU A 932 0.92 -7.98 -51.03
CA GLU A 932 0.41 -6.88 -51.85
C GLU A 932 -1.03 -6.52 -51.51
N ALA A 933 -1.85 -7.50 -51.13
CA ALA A 933 -3.21 -7.26 -50.66
C ALA A 933 -3.75 -8.42 -49.81
N THR A 934 -4.73 -8.10 -48.98
CA THR A 934 -5.58 -9.07 -48.28
C THR A 934 -7.01 -8.91 -48.81
N GLY A 935 -7.60 -10.00 -49.31
CA GLY A 935 -9.00 -10.08 -49.69
C GLY A 935 -9.72 -11.10 -48.81
N LEU A 936 -10.91 -10.77 -48.30
CA LEU A 936 -11.69 -11.65 -47.45
C LEU A 936 -13.16 -11.69 -47.88
N ALA A 937 -13.76 -12.86 -47.78
CA ALA A 937 -15.21 -13.01 -47.63
C ALA A 937 -15.52 -13.41 -46.20
N ILE A 938 -16.37 -12.64 -45.54
CA ILE A 938 -16.74 -12.79 -44.13
C ILE A 938 -18.24 -13.02 -44.09
N THR A 939 -18.68 -14.18 -43.64
CA THR A 939 -20.11 -14.49 -43.49
C THR A 939 -20.45 -14.63 -42.01
N ILE A 940 -21.31 -13.76 -41.49
CA ILE A 940 -21.76 -13.78 -40.09
C ILE A 940 -23.28 -13.94 -40.07
N ASN A 941 -23.78 -15.03 -39.47
CA ASN A 941 -25.20 -15.36 -39.40
C ASN A 941 -25.89 -15.25 -40.79
N GLY A 942 -25.22 -15.76 -41.82
CA GLY A 942 -25.69 -15.77 -43.21
C GLY A 942 -25.54 -14.43 -43.98
N LYS A 943 -25.07 -13.35 -43.34
CA LYS A 943 -24.77 -12.08 -44.02
C LYS A 943 -23.32 -12.10 -44.49
N ARG A 944 -23.10 -11.95 -45.80
CA ARG A 944 -21.78 -12.02 -46.42
C ARG A 944 -21.24 -10.61 -46.72
N ASP A 945 -20.06 -10.32 -46.25
CA ASP A 945 -19.31 -9.08 -46.45
C ASP A 945 -18.02 -9.39 -47.24
N ILE A 946 -17.63 -8.49 -48.15
CA ILE A 946 -16.35 -8.53 -48.87
C ILE A 946 -15.46 -7.42 -48.35
N TYR A 947 -14.22 -7.76 -47.99
CA TYR A 947 -13.19 -6.83 -47.56
C TYR A 947 -11.96 -6.93 -48.47
N VAL A 948 -11.37 -5.79 -48.81
CA VAL A 948 -10.10 -5.71 -49.53
C VAL A 948 -9.22 -4.65 -48.87
N ASP A 949 -7.96 -4.99 -48.66
CA ASP A 949 -6.92 -4.07 -48.18
C ASP A 949 -5.65 -4.24 -49.02
N GLN A 950 -5.29 -3.20 -49.77
CA GLN A 950 -4.03 -3.09 -50.47
C GLN A 950 -2.90 -2.63 -49.54
N HIS A 951 -1.78 -3.32 -49.67
CA HIS A 951 -0.63 -3.17 -48.80
C HIS A 951 0.53 -2.41 -49.45
N MET A 952 0.44 -2.16 -50.75
CA MET A 952 1.39 -1.34 -51.50
C MET A 952 1.24 0.15 -51.17
N HIS A 953 2.28 0.94 -51.40
CA HIS A 953 2.24 2.40 -51.22
C HIS A 953 1.38 3.12 -52.27
N TRP A 954 1.08 2.45 -53.39
CA TRP A 954 0.14 2.90 -54.40
C TRP A 954 -1.02 1.92 -54.50
N ASN A 955 -2.20 2.41 -54.87
CA ASN A 955 -3.35 1.56 -55.13
C ASN A 955 -3.38 1.19 -56.60
N LEU A 956 -3.51 -0.09 -56.90
CA LEU A 956 -3.87 -0.56 -58.23
C LEU A 956 -5.39 -0.74 -58.32
N PRO A 957 -6.01 -0.58 -59.49
CA PRO A 957 -7.34 -1.10 -59.72
C PRO A 957 -7.35 -2.61 -59.49
N TRP A 958 -8.24 -3.08 -58.63
CA TRP A 958 -8.35 -4.46 -58.21
C TRP A 958 -9.74 -5.03 -58.46
N SER A 959 -9.83 -6.36 -58.53
CA SER A 959 -11.07 -7.12 -58.45
C SER A 959 -10.94 -8.26 -57.44
N CYS A 960 -11.97 -8.46 -56.63
CA CYS A 960 -12.00 -9.47 -55.58
C CYS A 960 -13.47 -9.84 -55.27
N GLY A 961 -13.79 -11.14 -55.23
CA GLY A 961 -15.10 -11.61 -54.76
C GLY A 961 -16.32 -11.08 -55.51
N GLY A 962 -16.18 -10.71 -56.79
CA GLY A 962 -17.25 -10.11 -57.62
C GLY A 962 -17.35 -8.58 -57.53
N TYR A 963 -16.47 -7.94 -56.76
CA TYR A 963 -16.33 -6.49 -56.67
C TYR A 963 -15.06 -6.03 -57.38
N SER A 964 -15.02 -4.76 -57.76
CA SER A 964 -13.81 -4.08 -58.24
C SER A 964 -13.76 -2.65 -57.71
N GLY A 965 -12.54 -2.13 -57.60
CA GLY A 965 -12.29 -0.77 -57.09
C GLY A 965 -10.83 -0.38 -57.25
N ASP A 966 -10.48 0.81 -56.82
CA ASP A 966 -9.11 1.34 -56.82
C ASP A 966 -8.71 1.93 -55.46
N SER A 967 -9.55 1.74 -54.44
CA SER A 967 -9.27 2.18 -53.08
C SER A 967 -8.29 1.25 -52.38
N ARG A 968 -7.56 1.79 -51.40
CA ARG A 968 -6.68 1.01 -50.53
C ARG A 968 -7.47 0.01 -49.70
N VAL A 969 -8.47 0.52 -48.98
CA VAL A 969 -9.37 -0.27 -48.15
C VAL A 969 -10.76 -0.21 -48.77
N PHE A 970 -11.43 -1.35 -48.81
CA PHE A 970 -12.79 -1.50 -49.28
C PHE A 970 -13.54 -2.48 -48.41
N HIS A 971 -14.80 -2.17 -48.16
CA HIS A 971 -15.74 -3.07 -47.53
C HIS A 971 -17.10 -2.90 -48.19
N SER A 972 -17.78 -4.01 -48.49
CA SER A 972 -19.17 -4.00 -48.93
C SER A 972 -19.92 -5.23 -48.46
N ARG A 973 -21.15 -5.03 -48.01
CA ARG A 973 -22.09 -6.11 -47.75
C ARG A 973 -22.69 -6.61 -49.06
N CYS A 974 -22.66 -7.92 -49.28
CA CYS A 974 -23.32 -8.55 -50.41
C CYS A 974 -24.84 -8.39 -50.27
N MET A 975 -25.48 -8.02 -51.38
CA MET A 975 -26.94 -7.91 -51.49
C MET A 975 -27.64 -9.27 -51.48
#